data_AF-A0A165XHD4-F1
#
_entry.id   AF-A0A165XHD4-F1
#
_cell.length_a   1.000
_cell.length_b   1.000
_cell.length_c   1.000
_cell.angle_alpha   90.00
_cell.angle_beta   90.00
_cell.angle_gamma   90.00
#
_symmetry.space_group_name_H-M   'P 1'
#
loop_
_entity.id
_entity.type
_entity.pdbx_description
1 polymer ?
#
loop_
_entity_poly.entity_id
_entity_poly.type
_entity_poly.pdbx_seq_one_letter_code
_entity_poly.pdbx_strand_id
1 'polypeptide(L)'
;MPHDALPVEIFCQIFQYCAHADSLANVRIGQVCARWRAILDHAPRLFQLVVLDDDQHPPARARALAQYFLHHSDGLPFDVHATLHSHDSLLPLLSPFLSALPRWRKCTLAGTREEVIIFADIWSPDAGAPELDALKLNLFDPASLSPPATATVLAPPPAPVPPIDAEPEPEIAVPEPNDVLVEFSDAEDDEEPSPPPPTFRQATTPLTSNLLYMELTATSLPRPNTLSPLFFASLEIKETSATNGGLGSTADPASLLRVLTACPALEFFSYAGTMASPPSRVKGEVAPPVAMLPRLRSLVLHGTLCARILLSFIDAPALRELYLEFLNVDWRFEVRNPYLRKRRRGRSWSVSVSASEDGQASSASEHPSPPSSATSCSPCASPSPAPEMGETNAPIPLALQIPAYDEIFDVPEEPGPSTSSTSASAPPTATADDIRGPSFHTNMYNDSLTDLSSLTDSDVESESGYETGDSLPSSPDRDFSQSPWSDHATGMGVRALLKRSNPPLKVLEMDYADMRTKDFGWLFEHVDSLEEFRIVASDMADRVVGMLAPPAGGDVELIDGGKGKGKARAEDVDVMDGPRIALPRMRALELRYCQRLTGDAILTAVRGREELARAAEAASLSRKGKGRARARLSSEWDDTPESSRSPSPQRQRDRSWEDEEDAYAGRAWTLEEIAMRESGRGRRGEMMSSQTPVRLEDVAIVGCQGFRVEHGEELNELLGERLRLQ
;
A
#
# COMPACT_ATOMS: atom_id res chain seq x y z
N MET A 1 13.19 3.94 -59.62
CA MET A 1 11.92 4.67 -59.78
C MET A 1 12.16 6.11 -59.35
N PRO A 2 11.62 7.15 -60.02
CA PRO A 2 11.87 8.53 -59.64
C PRO A 2 10.99 8.87 -58.43
N HIS A 3 11.42 8.47 -57.23
CA HIS A 3 10.77 8.88 -55.98
C HIS A 3 10.75 10.41 -55.85
N ASP A 4 11.66 11.11 -56.54
CA ASP A 4 11.75 12.57 -56.66
C ASP A 4 10.59 13.23 -57.40
N ALA A 5 9.75 12.45 -58.09
CA ALA A 5 8.61 12.98 -58.83
C ALA A 5 7.34 13.18 -57.98
N LEU A 6 7.21 12.51 -56.82
CA LEU A 6 6.02 12.61 -55.98
C LEU A 6 6.15 13.74 -54.95
N PRO A 7 5.15 14.65 -54.86
CA PRO A 7 5.07 15.64 -53.80
C PRO A 7 4.95 15.01 -52.40
N VAL A 8 5.42 15.72 -51.37
CA VAL A 8 5.40 15.23 -49.98
C VAL A 8 3.99 14.97 -49.47
N GLU A 9 3.01 15.73 -49.95
CA GLU A 9 1.60 15.61 -49.58
C GLU A 9 1.02 14.26 -49.99
N ILE A 10 1.45 13.74 -51.15
CA ILE A 10 1.03 12.41 -51.63
C ILE A 10 1.67 11.32 -50.77
N PHE A 11 2.93 11.48 -50.37
CA PHE A 11 3.57 10.56 -49.42
C PHE A 11 2.85 10.55 -48.08
N CYS A 12 2.49 11.71 -47.52
CA CYS A 12 1.74 11.78 -46.27
C CYS A 12 0.39 11.04 -46.38
N GLN A 13 -0.35 11.20 -47.49
CA GLN A 13 -1.62 10.48 -47.69
C GLN A 13 -1.41 8.96 -47.76
N ILE A 14 -0.37 8.50 -48.47
CA ILE A 14 0.00 7.09 -48.55
C ILE A 14 0.38 6.56 -47.17
N PHE A 15 1.23 7.28 -46.44
CA PHE A 15 1.69 6.88 -45.12
C PHE A 15 0.54 6.83 -44.12
N GLN A 16 -0.39 7.78 -44.17
CA GLN A 16 -1.60 7.76 -43.36
C GLN A 16 -2.44 6.51 -43.64
N TYR A 17 -2.65 6.17 -44.92
CA TYR A 17 -3.35 4.94 -45.28
C TYR A 17 -2.64 3.69 -44.75
N CYS A 18 -1.31 3.63 -44.85
CA CYS A 18 -0.52 2.53 -44.29
C CYS A 18 -0.63 2.46 -42.75
N ALA A 19 -0.59 3.59 -42.05
CA ALA A 19 -0.74 3.65 -40.59
C ALA A 19 -2.09 3.16 -40.09
N HIS A 20 -3.15 3.31 -40.89
CA HIS A 20 -4.47 2.73 -40.59
C HIS A 20 -4.51 1.20 -40.78
N ALA A 21 -3.69 0.66 -41.69
CA ALA A 21 -3.68 -0.77 -42.00
C ALA A 21 -2.73 -1.58 -41.10
N ASP A 22 -1.67 -0.95 -40.57
CA ASP A 22 -0.64 -1.58 -39.75
C ASP A 22 -0.13 -0.59 -38.69
N SER A 23 -0.24 -0.95 -37.41
CA SER A 23 0.19 -0.16 -36.25
C SER A 23 1.67 0.24 -36.30
N LEU A 24 2.49 -0.58 -36.96
CA LEU A 24 3.93 -0.39 -37.10
C LEU A 24 4.33 0.26 -38.42
N ALA A 25 3.37 0.60 -39.29
CA ALA A 25 3.67 1.11 -40.62
C ALA A 25 4.56 2.35 -40.56
N ASN A 26 4.25 3.33 -39.71
CA ASN A 26 5.06 4.55 -39.58
C ASN A 26 6.50 4.24 -39.19
N VAL A 27 6.71 3.22 -38.34
CA VAL A 27 8.05 2.83 -37.92
C VAL A 27 8.81 2.16 -39.08
N ARG A 28 8.17 1.24 -39.80
CA ARG A 28 8.76 0.57 -40.97
C ARG A 28 9.02 1.53 -42.14
N ILE A 29 8.13 2.49 -42.37
CA ILE A 29 8.25 3.54 -43.40
C ILE A 29 9.51 4.38 -43.14
N GLY A 30 9.80 4.72 -41.88
CA GLY A 30 11.01 5.45 -41.49
C GLY A 30 12.32 4.69 -41.74
N GLN A 31 12.25 3.37 -41.94
CA GLN A 31 13.41 2.52 -42.23
C GLN A 31 13.70 2.41 -43.74
N VAL A 32 12.76 2.79 -44.61
CA VAL A 32 12.91 2.60 -46.07
C VAL A 32 14.03 3.46 -46.65
N CYS A 33 14.03 4.77 -46.40
CA CYS A 33 15.09 5.69 -46.83
C CYS A 33 15.11 6.98 -46.00
N ALA A 34 16.22 7.72 -46.05
CA ALA A 34 16.38 8.99 -45.32
C ALA A 34 15.30 10.02 -45.67
N ARG A 35 14.83 10.06 -46.93
CA ARG A 35 13.77 10.98 -47.34
C ARG A 35 12.42 10.65 -46.69
N TRP A 36 12.06 9.38 -46.58
CA TRP A 36 10.79 8.98 -45.96
C TRP A 36 10.79 9.25 -44.46
N ARG A 37 11.92 9.01 -43.80
CA ARG A 37 12.14 9.42 -42.41
C ARG A 37 11.98 10.92 -42.23
N ALA A 38 12.65 11.72 -43.06
CA ALA A 38 12.50 13.17 -43.02
C ALA A 38 11.04 13.63 -43.23
N ILE A 39 10.26 12.94 -44.07
CA ILE A 39 8.83 13.24 -44.23
C ILE A 39 8.07 12.94 -42.93
N LEU A 40 8.30 11.79 -42.29
CA LEU A 40 7.68 11.44 -41.01
C LEU A 40 8.02 12.46 -39.92
N ASP A 41 9.29 12.87 -39.82
CA ASP A 41 9.77 13.83 -38.81
C ASP A 41 9.07 15.19 -38.93
N HIS A 42 8.61 15.57 -40.13
CA HIS A 42 7.91 16.84 -40.39
C HIS A 42 6.39 16.69 -40.51
N ALA A 43 5.84 15.49 -40.28
CA ALA A 43 4.43 15.18 -40.46
C ALA A 43 3.80 14.60 -39.17
N PRO A 44 3.69 15.40 -38.09
CA PRO A 44 3.19 14.93 -36.79
C PRO A 44 1.76 14.39 -36.85
N ARG A 45 0.98 14.78 -37.87
CA ARG A 45 -0.38 14.26 -38.14
C ARG A 45 -0.42 12.76 -38.40
N LEU A 46 0.67 12.17 -38.90
CA LEU A 46 0.75 10.72 -39.15
C LEU A 46 0.77 9.91 -37.86
N PHE A 47 1.05 10.55 -36.72
CA PHE A 47 1.13 9.95 -35.40
C PHE A 47 -0.10 10.23 -34.54
N GLN A 48 -1.18 10.75 -35.12
CA GLN A 48 -2.43 11.04 -34.41
C GLN A 48 -3.32 9.81 -34.23
N LEU A 49 -3.02 8.67 -34.83
CA LEU A 49 -3.69 7.41 -34.53
C LEU A 49 -2.66 6.43 -33.99
N VAL A 50 -2.84 6.02 -32.74
CA VAL A 50 -2.03 5.00 -32.09
C VAL A 50 -2.84 3.71 -32.08
N VAL A 51 -2.30 2.66 -32.69
CA VAL A 51 -2.90 1.32 -32.66
C VAL A 51 -2.04 0.42 -31.78
N LEU A 52 -2.65 -0.15 -30.75
CA LEU A 52 -2.05 -1.04 -29.76
C LEU A 52 -2.75 -2.39 -29.85
N ASP A 53 -1.99 -3.46 -29.76
CA ASP A 53 -2.49 -4.84 -29.82
C ASP A 53 -1.61 -5.66 -28.87
N ASP A 54 -2.19 -6.23 -27.80
CA ASP A 54 -1.44 -6.98 -26.78
C ASP A 54 -0.90 -8.32 -27.26
N ASP A 55 -1.46 -8.91 -28.32
CA ASP A 55 -0.96 -10.16 -28.91
C ASP A 55 0.26 -9.89 -29.79
N GLN A 56 0.23 -8.79 -30.55
CA GLN A 56 1.34 -8.41 -31.44
C GLN A 56 2.46 -7.61 -30.76
N HIS A 57 2.14 -6.92 -29.65
CA HIS A 57 3.08 -6.02 -29.00
C HIS A 57 3.20 -6.37 -27.51
N PRO A 58 4.27 -7.08 -27.10
CA PRO A 58 4.51 -7.29 -25.68
C PRO A 58 4.63 -5.94 -24.97
N PRO A 59 4.29 -5.84 -23.67
CA PRO A 59 4.14 -4.54 -23.00
C PRO A 59 5.37 -3.61 -23.08
N ALA A 60 6.58 -4.18 -23.08
CA ALA A 60 7.81 -3.41 -23.27
C ALA A 60 7.86 -2.72 -24.65
N ARG A 61 7.46 -3.44 -25.70
CA ARG A 61 7.36 -2.91 -27.07
C ARG A 61 6.22 -1.90 -27.19
N ALA A 62 5.07 -2.19 -26.60
CA ALA A 62 3.95 -1.25 -26.55
C ALA A 62 4.34 0.08 -25.89
N ARG A 63 5.13 0.04 -24.80
CA ARG A 63 5.71 1.24 -24.19
C ARG A 63 6.65 1.99 -25.15
N ALA A 64 7.58 1.29 -25.80
CA ALA A 64 8.51 1.94 -26.73
C ALA A 64 7.76 2.61 -27.90
N LEU A 65 6.74 1.94 -28.44
CA LEU A 65 5.85 2.52 -29.45
C LEU A 65 5.10 3.73 -28.90
N ALA A 66 4.57 3.64 -27.69
CA ALA A 66 3.88 4.76 -27.08
C ALA A 66 4.76 6.01 -26.95
N GLN A 67 5.98 5.84 -26.45
CA GLN A 67 6.96 6.92 -26.36
C GLN A 67 7.31 7.49 -27.73
N TYR A 68 7.50 6.61 -28.73
CA TYR A 68 7.77 7.01 -30.11
C TYR A 68 6.62 7.86 -30.68
N PHE A 69 5.38 7.41 -30.56
CA PHE A 69 4.20 8.15 -31.06
C PHE A 69 3.97 9.45 -30.28
N LEU A 70 4.12 9.44 -28.95
CA LEU A 70 3.95 10.65 -28.13
C LEU A 70 4.97 11.73 -28.46
N HIS A 71 6.21 11.34 -28.79
CA HIS A 71 7.26 12.24 -29.23
C HIS A 71 6.95 12.83 -30.62
N HIS A 72 6.67 11.99 -31.60
CA HIS A 72 6.50 12.43 -33.00
C HIS A 72 5.17 13.14 -33.27
N SER A 73 4.16 12.95 -32.42
CA SER A 73 2.90 13.68 -32.53
C SER A 73 3.01 15.15 -32.12
N ASP A 74 4.14 15.60 -31.55
CA ASP A 74 4.48 17.02 -31.31
C ASP A 74 3.36 17.81 -30.63
N GLY A 75 2.83 17.27 -29.52
CA GLY A 75 1.75 17.91 -28.77
C GLY A 75 0.35 17.84 -29.41
N LEU A 76 0.22 17.36 -30.65
CA LEU A 76 -1.07 17.27 -31.33
C LEU A 76 -2.02 16.29 -30.62
N PRO A 77 -3.35 16.54 -30.69
CA PRO A 77 -4.33 15.58 -30.22
C PRO A 77 -4.29 14.28 -31.03
N PHE A 78 -4.53 13.15 -30.37
CA PHE A 78 -4.47 11.82 -30.98
C PHE A 78 -5.61 10.91 -30.50
N ASP A 79 -5.79 9.82 -31.25
CA ASP A 79 -6.75 8.77 -31.02
C ASP A 79 -5.99 7.50 -30.65
N VAL A 80 -6.51 6.76 -29.67
CA VAL A 80 -5.95 5.47 -29.23
C VAL A 80 -6.92 4.37 -29.65
N HIS A 81 -6.40 3.34 -30.32
CA HIS A 81 -7.12 2.11 -30.60
C HIS A 81 -6.35 0.97 -29.93
N ALA A 82 -6.94 0.33 -28.93
CA ALA A 82 -6.34 -0.82 -28.26
C ALA A 82 -7.18 -2.09 -28.52
N THR A 83 -6.56 -3.09 -29.13
CA THR A 83 -7.10 -4.45 -29.23
C THR A 83 -6.56 -5.27 -28.05
N LEU A 84 -7.47 -5.85 -27.27
CA LEU A 84 -7.20 -6.53 -26.01
C LEU A 84 -7.61 -8.00 -26.12
N HIS A 85 -6.66 -8.91 -25.98
CA HIS A 85 -6.88 -10.34 -25.88
C HIS A 85 -6.92 -10.80 -24.42
N SER A 86 -6.40 -10.00 -23.50
CA SER A 86 -6.48 -10.22 -22.05
C SER A 86 -6.95 -8.96 -21.31
N HIS A 87 -7.76 -9.15 -20.26
CA HIS A 87 -8.16 -8.07 -19.35
C HIS A 87 -6.95 -7.44 -18.62
N ASP A 88 -5.91 -8.23 -18.37
CA ASP A 88 -4.72 -7.79 -17.64
C ASP A 88 -3.81 -6.86 -18.47
N SER A 89 -3.98 -6.84 -19.80
CA SER A 89 -3.15 -6.07 -20.71
C SER A 89 -3.53 -4.59 -20.79
N LEU A 90 -4.75 -4.23 -20.41
CA LEU A 90 -5.30 -2.90 -20.63
C LEU A 90 -4.49 -1.79 -19.92
N LEU A 91 -4.23 -1.95 -18.62
CA LEU A 91 -3.46 -0.95 -17.87
C LEU A 91 -2.01 -0.85 -18.35
N PRO A 92 -1.25 -1.95 -18.52
CA PRO A 92 0.08 -1.91 -19.13
C PRO A 92 0.12 -1.18 -20.48
N LEU A 93 -0.80 -1.50 -21.39
CA LEU A 93 -0.87 -0.90 -22.72
C LEU A 93 -1.15 0.60 -22.69
N LEU A 94 -2.09 1.04 -21.85
CA LEU A 94 -2.49 2.44 -21.78
C LEU A 94 -1.56 3.28 -20.87
N SER A 95 -0.86 2.67 -19.91
CA SER A 95 -0.04 3.37 -18.92
C SER A 95 0.90 4.44 -19.50
N PRO A 96 1.59 4.25 -20.65
CA PRO A 96 2.48 5.27 -21.17
C PRO A 96 1.75 6.51 -21.73
N PHE A 97 0.47 6.39 -22.06
CA PHE A 97 -0.34 7.46 -22.65
C PHE A 97 -1.15 8.24 -21.61
N LEU A 98 -1.29 7.72 -20.38
CA LEU A 98 -2.11 8.34 -19.35
C LEU A 98 -1.59 9.73 -18.93
N SER A 99 -0.28 9.97 -18.99
CA SER A 99 0.30 11.30 -18.77
C SER A 99 -0.02 12.30 -19.89
N ALA A 100 -0.54 11.83 -21.02
CA ALA A 100 -0.91 12.64 -22.18
C ALA A 100 -2.43 12.68 -22.42
N LEU A 101 -3.25 12.34 -21.41
CA LEU A 101 -4.71 12.37 -21.49
C LEU A 101 -5.31 13.68 -22.04
N PRO A 102 -4.78 14.88 -21.73
CA PRO A 102 -5.26 16.14 -22.34
C PRO A 102 -5.28 16.17 -23.87
N ARG A 103 -4.51 15.28 -24.51
CA ARG A 103 -4.37 15.20 -25.96
C ARG A 103 -5.28 14.13 -26.57
N TRP A 104 -5.97 13.31 -25.78
CA TRP A 104 -6.82 12.25 -26.32
C TRP A 104 -8.11 12.82 -26.88
N ARG A 105 -8.48 12.45 -28.11
CA ARG A 105 -9.82 12.77 -28.66
C ARG A 105 -10.76 11.58 -28.57
N LYS A 106 -10.24 10.39 -28.93
CA LYS A 106 -10.99 9.14 -28.98
C LYS A 106 -10.15 7.99 -28.45
N CYS A 107 -10.72 7.13 -27.61
CA CYS A 107 -10.17 5.82 -27.28
C CYS A 107 -11.15 4.73 -27.74
N THR A 108 -10.65 3.74 -28.49
CA THR A 108 -11.42 2.57 -28.94
C THR A 108 -10.79 1.34 -28.34
N LEU A 109 -11.55 0.61 -27.53
CA LEU A 109 -11.18 -0.70 -26.99
C LEU A 109 -11.91 -1.77 -27.80
N ALA A 110 -11.20 -2.82 -28.20
CA ALA A 110 -11.75 -3.96 -28.93
C ALA A 110 -11.22 -5.29 -28.33
N GLY A 111 -11.92 -6.40 -28.57
CA GLY A 111 -11.50 -7.75 -28.13
C GLY A 111 -12.27 -8.20 -26.88
N THR A 112 -11.58 -8.45 -25.76
CA THR A 112 -12.22 -8.84 -24.48
C THR A 112 -13.19 -7.79 -23.94
N ARG A 113 -13.04 -6.55 -24.40
CA ARG A 113 -13.90 -5.42 -24.08
C ARG A 113 -14.06 -4.54 -25.32
N GLU A 114 -15.30 -4.29 -25.70
CA GLU A 114 -15.64 -3.37 -26.79
C GLU A 114 -16.19 -2.07 -26.22
N GLU A 115 -15.48 -0.96 -26.44
CA GLU A 115 -15.88 0.34 -25.94
C GLU A 115 -15.35 1.46 -26.85
N VAL A 116 -16.18 2.47 -27.11
CA VAL A 116 -15.76 3.67 -27.84
C VAL A 116 -15.99 4.88 -26.98
N ILE A 117 -14.90 5.59 -26.70
CA ILE A 117 -14.83 6.64 -25.70
C ILE A 117 -14.44 7.92 -26.43
N ILE A 118 -15.38 8.87 -26.51
CA ILE A 118 -15.16 10.17 -27.12
C ILE A 118 -14.97 11.16 -25.98
N PHE A 119 -13.76 11.66 -25.79
CA PHE A 119 -13.44 12.44 -24.60
C PHE A 119 -14.06 13.84 -24.60
N ALA A 120 -14.39 14.37 -25.77
CA ALA A 120 -15.18 15.60 -25.90
C ALA A 120 -16.59 15.47 -25.29
N ASP A 121 -17.09 14.24 -25.11
CA ASP A 121 -18.39 13.98 -24.48
C ASP A 121 -18.25 13.85 -22.94
N ILE A 122 -17.03 13.65 -22.44
CA ILE A 122 -16.73 13.41 -21.01
C ILE A 122 -16.25 14.69 -20.33
N TRP A 123 -15.47 15.53 -21.01
CA TRP A 123 -14.94 16.77 -20.45
C TRP A 123 -15.36 17.99 -21.25
N SER A 124 -15.53 19.11 -20.54
CA SER A 124 -15.71 20.41 -21.19
C SER A 124 -14.35 21.10 -21.36
N PRO A 125 -14.04 21.67 -22.54
CA PRO A 125 -12.81 22.44 -22.76
C PRO A 125 -12.71 23.65 -21.82
N ASP A 126 -13.84 24.15 -21.30
CA ASP A 126 -13.88 25.30 -20.40
C ASP A 126 -13.40 24.98 -18.97
N ALA A 127 -13.34 23.70 -18.60
CA ALA A 127 -13.03 23.26 -17.24
C ALA A 127 -11.53 22.89 -17.03
N GLY A 128 -10.67 23.16 -18.02
CA GLY A 128 -9.22 22.91 -17.96
C GLY A 128 -8.76 21.63 -18.69
N ALA A 129 -7.49 21.28 -18.55
CA ALA A 129 -6.97 20.03 -19.09
C ALA A 129 -7.49 18.84 -18.26
N PRO A 130 -7.93 17.74 -18.88
CA PRO A 130 -8.38 16.56 -18.15
C PRO A 130 -7.20 15.85 -17.49
N GLU A 131 -7.35 15.53 -16.22
CA GLU A 131 -6.36 14.81 -15.44
C GLU A 131 -6.98 13.52 -14.90
N LEU A 132 -6.26 12.40 -15.00
CA LEU A 132 -6.68 11.17 -14.34
C LEU A 132 -6.37 11.29 -12.85
N ASP A 133 -7.40 11.49 -12.07
CA ASP A 133 -7.28 11.69 -10.63
C ASP A 133 -7.27 10.36 -9.87
N ALA A 134 -8.01 9.39 -10.38
CA ALA A 134 -8.32 8.18 -9.65
C ALA A 134 -8.39 6.94 -10.56
N LEU A 135 -7.81 5.84 -10.08
CA LEU A 135 -7.86 4.52 -10.72
C LEU A 135 -8.49 3.51 -9.76
N LYS A 136 -9.51 2.79 -10.22
CA LYS A 136 -10.04 1.61 -9.53
C LYS A 136 -9.77 0.35 -10.33
N LEU A 137 -9.22 -0.64 -9.65
CA LEU A 137 -8.93 -1.95 -10.20
C LEU A 137 -9.73 -3.01 -9.45
N ASN A 138 -10.66 -3.64 -10.15
CA ASN A 138 -11.43 -4.77 -9.64
C ASN A 138 -10.74 -6.06 -10.10
N LEU A 139 -10.13 -6.78 -9.16
CA LEU A 139 -9.51 -8.07 -9.36
C LEU A 139 -10.56 -9.17 -9.21
N PHE A 140 -10.80 -9.95 -10.26
CA PHE A 140 -11.77 -11.04 -10.26
C PHE A 140 -11.10 -12.38 -10.58
N ASP A 141 -11.69 -13.47 -10.11
CA ASP A 141 -11.24 -14.81 -10.47
C ASP A 141 -11.67 -15.15 -11.91
N PRO A 142 -10.75 -15.47 -12.85
CA PRO A 142 -11.12 -15.86 -14.20
C PRO A 142 -12.13 -17.02 -14.26
N ALA A 143 -12.14 -17.90 -13.25
CA ALA A 143 -13.13 -18.97 -13.15
C ALA A 143 -14.57 -18.46 -13.04
N SER A 144 -14.79 -17.25 -12.49
CA SER A 144 -16.12 -16.64 -12.38
C SER A 144 -16.66 -16.12 -13.71
N LEU A 145 -15.80 -15.90 -14.72
CA LEU A 145 -16.22 -15.51 -16.07
C LEU A 145 -16.55 -16.70 -16.97
N SER A 146 -16.31 -17.93 -16.52
CA SER A 146 -16.76 -19.09 -17.29
C SER A 146 -18.29 -19.02 -17.43
N PRO A 147 -18.83 -18.99 -18.67
CA PRO A 147 -20.29 -19.01 -18.84
C PRO A 147 -20.81 -20.22 -18.07
N PRO A 148 -21.87 -20.07 -17.25
CA PRO A 148 -22.38 -21.15 -16.42
C PRO A 148 -22.52 -22.38 -17.31
N ALA A 149 -21.69 -23.40 -17.04
CA ALA A 149 -21.44 -24.51 -17.94
C ALA A 149 -22.75 -24.90 -18.60
N THR A 150 -22.90 -24.56 -19.89
CA THR A 150 -24.17 -24.41 -20.61
C THR A 150 -25.13 -25.43 -20.04
N ALA A 151 -26.06 -24.98 -19.18
CA ALA A 151 -26.87 -25.83 -18.30
C ALA A 151 -27.20 -27.06 -19.10
N THR A 152 -26.54 -28.18 -18.78
CA THR A 152 -26.57 -29.38 -19.64
C THR A 152 -28.03 -29.64 -19.82
N VAL A 153 -28.55 -29.36 -21.03
CA VAL A 153 -29.98 -29.34 -21.30
C VAL A 153 -30.45 -30.67 -20.77
N LEU A 154 -31.13 -30.62 -19.63
CA LEU A 154 -31.57 -31.80 -18.91
C LEU A 154 -32.32 -32.57 -19.98
N ALA A 155 -31.78 -33.74 -20.34
CA ALA A 155 -32.39 -34.57 -21.37
C ALA A 155 -33.88 -34.63 -21.01
N PRO A 156 -34.77 -34.40 -21.98
CA PRO A 156 -36.20 -34.25 -21.71
C PRO A 156 -36.62 -35.37 -20.75
N PRO A 157 -37.35 -35.05 -19.67
CA PRO A 157 -37.65 -36.02 -18.63
C PRO A 157 -38.17 -37.30 -19.29
N PRO A 158 -37.66 -38.49 -18.90
CA PRO A 158 -38.10 -39.74 -19.49
C PRO A 158 -39.63 -39.80 -19.42
N ALA A 159 -40.25 -40.18 -20.54
CA ALA A 159 -41.70 -40.20 -20.70
C ALA A 159 -42.39 -40.83 -19.48
N PRO A 160 -43.54 -40.28 -19.04
CA PRO A 160 -44.22 -40.72 -17.84
C PRO A 160 -44.48 -42.24 -17.89
N VAL A 161 -43.93 -42.96 -16.90
CA VAL A 161 -44.23 -44.36 -16.69
C VAL A 161 -45.72 -44.46 -16.34
N PRO A 162 -46.49 -45.35 -17.02
CA PRO A 162 -47.92 -45.49 -16.73
C PRO A 162 -48.15 -45.95 -15.28
N PRO A 163 -49.26 -45.53 -14.66
CA PRO A 163 -49.53 -45.77 -13.25
C PRO A 163 -49.68 -47.27 -12.99
N ILE A 164 -48.79 -47.81 -12.15
CA ILE A 164 -48.97 -49.11 -11.52
C ILE A 164 -49.84 -48.92 -10.29
N ASP A 165 -50.76 -49.86 -10.15
CA ASP A 165 -51.90 -49.94 -9.25
C ASP A 165 -51.74 -49.32 -7.86
N ALA A 166 -52.79 -48.59 -7.49
CA ALA A 166 -53.02 -47.99 -6.20
C ALA A 166 -53.17 -49.04 -5.09
N GLU A 167 -52.38 -48.90 -4.02
CA GLU A 167 -52.76 -49.39 -2.70
C GLU A 167 -53.24 -48.22 -1.83
N PRO A 168 -54.32 -48.40 -1.03
CA PRO A 168 -54.86 -47.36 -0.18
C PRO A 168 -54.07 -47.24 1.13
N GLU A 169 -53.37 -46.13 1.32
CA GLU A 169 -52.80 -45.78 2.64
C GLU A 169 -53.88 -45.29 3.61
N PRO A 170 -53.74 -45.59 4.92
CA PRO A 170 -54.73 -45.25 5.94
C PRO A 170 -54.65 -43.78 6.39
N GLU A 171 -55.83 -43.19 6.59
CA GLU A 171 -56.10 -41.92 7.27
C GLU A 171 -55.29 -41.76 8.57
N ILE A 172 -54.30 -40.87 8.55
CA ILE A 172 -53.71 -40.28 9.75
C ILE A 172 -54.17 -38.83 9.82
N ALA A 173 -54.98 -38.54 10.84
CA ALA A 173 -55.45 -37.20 11.16
C ALA A 173 -54.27 -36.29 11.56
N VAL A 174 -54.05 -35.24 10.77
CA VAL A 174 -53.11 -34.15 11.07
C VAL A 174 -53.92 -32.98 11.65
N PRO A 175 -53.49 -32.37 12.77
CA PRO A 175 -54.16 -31.20 13.35
C PRO A 175 -53.85 -29.91 12.58
N GLU A 176 -54.81 -28.98 12.62
CA GLU A 176 -54.83 -27.70 11.91
C GLU A 176 -53.55 -26.85 12.07
N PRO A 177 -53.01 -26.27 10.98
CA PRO A 177 -51.98 -25.24 11.06
C PRO A 177 -52.64 -23.85 11.20
N ASN A 178 -52.09 -23.03 12.10
CA ASN A 178 -52.36 -21.59 12.13
C ASN A 178 -51.73 -20.95 10.88
N ASP A 179 -52.58 -20.51 9.96
CA ASP A 179 -52.23 -19.68 8.81
C ASP A 179 -51.69 -18.31 9.26
N VAL A 180 -50.37 -18.20 9.39
CA VAL A 180 -49.65 -16.94 9.18
C VAL A 180 -48.97 -17.08 7.83
N LEU A 181 -49.68 -16.65 6.79
CA LEU A 181 -49.13 -16.46 5.44
C LEU A 181 -48.06 -15.36 5.52
N VAL A 182 -46.81 -15.75 5.77
CA VAL A 182 -45.66 -14.95 5.38
C VAL A 182 -45.51 -15.20 3.88
N GLU A 183 -46.02 -14.28 3.07
CA GLU A 183 -45.68 -14.21 1.65
C GLU A 183 -44.17 -13.94 1.57
N PHE A 184 -43.37 -15.01 1.54
CA PHE A 184 -42.03 -14.96 1.00
C PHE A 184 -42.20 -14.70 -0.49
N SER A 185 -42.17 -13.42 -0.87
CA SER A 185 -41.95 -13.02 -2.25
C SER A 185 -40.50 -13.39 -2.59
N ASP A 186 -40.26 -14.68 -2.81
CA ASP A 186 -39.08 -15.21 -3.51
C ASP A 186 -39.20 -14.89 -5.01
N ALA A 187 -39.52 -13.62 -5.31
CA ALA A 187 -39.18 -13.04 -6.59
C ALA A 187 -37.67 -12.84 -6.51
N GLU A 188 -36.93 -13.91 -6.77
CA GLU A 188 -35.61 -13.78 -7.36
C GLU A 188 -35.83 -12.97 -8.63
N ASP A 189 -35.76 -11.64 -8.48
CA ASP A 189 -35.72 -10.71 -9.60
C ASP A 189 -34.59 -11.22 -10.48
N ASP A 190 -34.95 -11.80 -11.63
CA ASP A 190 -34.08 -12.04 -12.76
C ASP A 190 -33.56 -10.66 -13.24
N GLU A 191 -32.77 -9.97 -12.41
CA GLU A 191 -32.08 -8.75 -12.75
C GLU A 191 -31.10 -9.12 -13.86
N GLU A 192 -31.55 -8.88 -15.09
CA GLU A 192 -30.73 -8.96 -16.28
C GLU A 192 -29.38 -8.27 -15.98
N PRO A 193 -28.24 -8.96 -16.17
CA PRO A 193 -26.96 -8.47 -15.70
C PRO A 193 -26.70 -7.09 -16.29
N SER A 194 -26.63 -6.08 -15.42
CA SER A 194 -26.42 -4.69 -15.83
C SER A 194 -25.18 -4.60 -16.73
N PRO A 195 -25.20 -3.80 -17.81
CA PRO A 195 -24.06 -3.66 -18.71
C PRO A 195 -22.82 -3.21 -17.92
N PRO A 196 -21.62 -3.69 -18.29
CA PRO A 196 -20.40 -3.37 -17.55
C PRO A 196 -20.19 -1.85 -17.52
N PRO A 197 -19.67 -1.32 -16.39
CA PRO A 197 -19.40 0.10 -16.24
C PRO A 197 -18.39 0.58 -17.31
N PRO A 198 -18.54 1.77 -17.92
CA PRO A 198 -17.56 2.31 -18.87
C PRO A 198 -16.17 2.49 -18.23
N THR A 199 -15.12 2.40 -19.04
CA THR A 199 -13.72 2.39 -18.58
C THR A 199 -13.35 3.75 -17.98
N PHE A 200 -13.78 4.83 -18.62
CA PHE A 200 -13.57 6.19 -18.13
C PHE A 200 -14.89 6.80 -17.71
N ARG A 201 -14.88 7.44 -16.55
CA ARG A 201 -16.02 8.13 -15.96
C ARG A 201 -15.60 9.52 -15.50
N GLN A 202 -16.50 10.48 -15.61
CA GLN A 202 -16.32 11.76 -14.96
C GLN A 202 -16.52 11.57 -13.45
N ALA A 203 -15.63 12.13 -12.62
CA ALA A 203 -15.84 12.13 -11.19
C ALA A 203 -17.18 12.81 -10.85
N THR A 204 -18.03 12.14 -10.07
CA THR A 204 -19.37 12.64 -9.71
C THR A 204 -19.35 13.74 -8.66
N THR A 205 -18.16 14.22 -8.28
CA THR A 205 -18.00 15.31 -7.31
C THR A 205 -18.67 16.59 -7.84
N PRO A 206 -19.48 17.27 -7.01
CA PRO A 206 -20.31 18.36 -7.48
C PRO A 206 -19.45 19.57 -7.85
N LEU A 207 -19.51 19.92 -9.13
CA LEU A 207 -19.15 21.20 -9.76
C LEU A 207 -17.67 21.38 -10.17
N THR A 208 -17.49 21.50 -11.49
CA THR A 208 -16.36 22.13 -12.22
C THR A 208 -15.02 21.40 -12.36
N SER A 209 -14.85 20.19 -11.79
CA SER A 209 -13.56 19.49 -11.89
C SER A 209 -13.47 18.60 -13.14
N ASN A 210 -12.43 18.80 -13.97
CA ASN A 210 -12.08 17.93 -15.10
C ASN A 210 -11.32 16.65 -14.68
N LEU A 211 -11.72 16.09 -13.53
CA LEU A 211 -11.12 14.88 -12.96
C LEU A 211 -11.77 13.65 -13.59
N LEU A 212 -10.92 12.82 -14.18
CA LEU A 212 -11.30 11.53 -14.73
C LEU A 212 -11.03 10.44 -13.72
N TYR A 213 -11.92 9.46 -13.74
CA TYR A 213 -11.78 8.21 -13.03
C TYR A 213 -11.72 7.06 -14.04
N MET A 214 -10.77 6.15 -13.83
CA MET A 214 -10.61 4.95 -14.65
C MET A 214 -11.02 3.72 -13.84
N GLU A 215 -11.95 2.91 -14.35
CA GLU A 215 -12.38 1.67 -13.72
C GLU A 215 -12.03 0.46 -14.60
N LEU A 216 -11.19 -0.41 -14.05
CA LEU A 216 -10.67 -1.58 -14.74
C LEU A 216 -11.08 -2.86 -14.03
N THR A 217 -11.29 -3.91 -14.81
CA THR A 217 -11.39 -5.27 -14.34
C THR A 217 -10.17 -6.04 -14.82
N ALA A 218 -9.52 -6.79 -13.93
CA ALA A 218 -8.36 -7.60 -14.25
C ALA A 218 -8.40 -8.93 -13.48
N THR A 219 -7.76 -9.95 -14.02
CA THR A 219 -7.57 -11.24 -13.35
C THR A 219 -6.29 -11.27 -12.51
N SER A 220 -5.31 -10.42 -12.84
CA SER A 220 -4.07 -10.29 -12.08
C SER A 220 -3.56 -8.85 -12.05
N LEU A 221 -2.71 -8.56 -11.06
CA LEU A 221 -2.02 -7.28 -11.00
C LEU A 221 -0.94 -7.19 -12.10
N PRO A 222 -0.83 -6.06 -12.79
CA PRO A 222 0.19 -5.88 -13.82
C PRO A 222 1.60 -5.96 -13.24
N ARG A 223 2.53 -6.50 -14.05
CA ARG A 223 3.94 -6.61 -13.67
C ARG A 223 4.58 -5.21 -13.62
N PRO A 224 5.51 -4.93 -12.68
CA PRO A 224 6.09 -3.60 -12.51
C PRO A 224 6.81 -3.09 -13.76
N ASN A 225 7.53 -3.97 -14.46
CA ASN A 225 8.29 -3.61 -15.65
C ASN A 225 7.38 -3.22 -16.83
N THR A 226 6.07 -3.47 -16.73
CA THR A 226 5.11 -3.12 -17.78
C THR A 226 4.36 -1.82 -17.51
N LEU A 227 4.44 -1.25 -16.30
CA LEU A 227 3.79 0.01 -15.94
C LEU A 227 4.71 1.23 -16.03
N SER A 228 4.32 2.22 -16.84
CA SER A 228 4.98 3.53 -16.82
C SER A 228 4.58 4.26 -15.52
N PRO A 229 5.37 5.24 -15.03
CA PRO A 229 4.97 6.01 -13.86
C PRO A 229 3.56 6.61 -14.03
N LEU A 230 2.69 6.32 -13.07
CA LEU A 230 1.29 6.70 -13.02
C LEU A 230 1.13 7.89 -12.07
N PHE A 231 0.49 8.95 -12.53
CA PHE A 231 0.42 10.24 -11.83
C PHE A 231 -0.98 10.57 -11.28
N PHE A 232 -1.81 9.55 -11.01
CA PHE A 232 -3.09 9.75 -10.32
C PHE A 232 -2.90 9.89 -8.81
N ALA A 233 -3.82 10.61 -8.17
CA ALA A 233 -3.82 10.87 -6.73
C ALA A 233 -4.51 9.76 -5.92
N SER A 234 -5.41 8.98 -6.52
CA SER A 234 -6.19 7.96 -5.82
C SER A 234 -6.11 6.60 -6.52
N LEU A 235 -5.91 5.55 -5.72
CA LEU A 235 -5.90 4.15 -6.17
C LEU A 235 -6.79 3.31 -5.25
N GLU A 236 -7.75 2.64 -5.84
CA GLU A 236 -8.59 1.66 -5.15
C GLU A 236 -8.43 0.29 -5.81
N ILE A 237 -8.08 -0.73 -5.04
CA ILE A 237 -7.96 -2.11 -5.52
C ILE A 237 -8.92 -2.98 -4.72
N LYS A 238 -9.87 -3.63 -5.41
CA LYS A 238 -10.84 -4.55 -4.80
C LYS A 238 -10.64 -5.94 -5.35
N GLU A 239 -10.45 -6.92 -4.47
CA GLU A 239 -10.53 -8.32 -4.82
C GLU A 239 -11.96 -8.82 -4.60
N THR A 240 -12.59 -9.28 -5.67
CA THR A 240 -13.88 -9.97 -5.58
C THR A 240 -13.61 -11.47 -5.43
N SER A 241 -13.75 -11.99 -4.21
CA SER A 241 -13.82 -13.45 -4.01
C SER A 241 -15.06 -13.97 -4.72
N ALA A 242 -14.93 -15.00 -5.54
CA ALA A 242 -16.09 -15.79 -5.92
C ALA A 242 -16.74 -16.34 -4.64
N THR A 243 -18.04 -16.15 -4.49
CA THR A 243 -18.84 -16.52 -3.31
C THR A 243 -18.84 -18.04 -3.02
N ASN A 244 -18.33 -18.86 -3.94
CA ASN A 244 -18.44 -20.32 -3.90
C ASN A 244 -17.25 -21.03 -3.26
N GLY A 245 -16.55 -20.41 -2.30
CA GLY A 245 -15.45 -21.05 -1.57
C GLY A 245 -14.28 -21.50 -2.45
N GLY A 246 -14.22 -21.00 -3.70
CA GLY A 246 -13.08 -21.21 -4.58
C GLY A 246 -11.86 -20.50 -4.00
N LEU A 247 -10.71 -21.18 -4.01
CA LEU A 247 -9.39 -20.60 -3.74
C LEU A 247 -9.03 -19.59 -4.84
N GLY A 248 -9.80 -18.51 -4.93
CA GLY A 248 -9.55 -17.42 -5.86
C GLY A 248 -8.13 -16.91 -5.67
N SER A 249 -7.49 -16.53 -6.77
CA SER A 249 -6.13 -16.02 -6.76
C SER A 249 -6.07 -14.72 -5.96
N THR A 250 -5.64 -14.79 -4.71
CA THR A 250 -5.32 -13.60 -3.91
C THR A 250 -4.23 -12.81 -4.59
N ALA A 251 -4.32 -11.48 -4.59
CA ALA A 251 -3.24 -10.68 -5.14
C ALA A 251 -1.99 -10.90 -4.31
N ASP A 252 -0.92 -11.33 -4.97
CA ASP A 252 0.37 -11.44 -4.31
C ASP A 252 0.79 -10.05 -3.78
N PRO A 253 1.06 -9.91 -2.46
CA PRO A 253 1.43 -8.63 -1.87
C PRO A 253 2.71 -8.04 -2.48
N ALA A 254 3.64 -8.87 -2.99
CA ALA A 254 4.80 -8.34 -3.68
C ALA A 254 4.45 -7.71 -5.03
N SER A 255 3.49 -8.27 -5.75
CA SER A 255 2.91 -7.69 -6.97
C SER A 255 2.12 -6.41 -6.68
N LEU A 256 1.38 -6.34 -5.57
CA LEU A 256 0.73 -5.11 -5.13
C LEU A 256 1.75 -4.00 -4.82
N LEU A 257 2.79 -4.30 -4.04
CA LEU A 257 3.86 -3.34 -3.74
C LEU A 257 4.60 -2.87 -5.00
N ARG A 258 4.77 -3.74 -5.99
CA ARG A 258 5.33 -3.40 -7.30
C ARG A 258 4.44 -2.43 -8.08
N VAL A 259 3.12 -2.61 -8.09
CA VAL A 259 2.20 -1.64 -8.69
C VAL A 259 2.33 -0.29 -7.97
N LEU A 260 2.37 -0.29 -6.63
CA LEU A 260 2.53 0.94 -5.85
C LEU A 260 3.84 1.68 -6.14
N THR A 261 4.94 0.98 -6.48
CA THR A 261 6.19 1.65 -6.90
C THR A 261 6.06 2.43 -8.21
N ALA A 262 5.05 2.14 -9.03
CA ALA A 262 4.76 2.89 -10.23
C ALA A 262 3.87 4.12 -9.98
N CYS A 263 3.41 4.37 -8.75
CA CYS A 263 2.44 5.43 -8.42
C CYS A 263 3.04 6.51 -7.49
N PRO A 264 4.06 7.29 -7.91
CA PRO A 264 4.75 8.23 -7.02
C PRO A 264 3.88 9.43 -6.58
N ALA A 265 2.81 9.73 -7.32
CA ALA A 265 1.90 10.86 -7.03
C ALA A 265 0.76 10.50 -6.08
N LEU A 266 0.69 9.26 -5.61
CA LEU A 266 -0.45 8.73 -4.87
C LEU A 266 -0.65 9.46 -3.53
N GLU A 267 -1.85 9.99 -3.32
CA GLU A 267 -2.28 10.65 -2.08
C GLU A 267 -3.26 9.76 -1.26
N PHE A 268 -4.08 8.96 -1.94
CA PHE A 268 -5.03 8.04 -1.35
C PHE A 268 -4.82 6.63 -1.89
N PHE A 269 -4.70 5.64 -1.00
CA PHE A 269 -4.64 4.24 -1.36
C PHE A 269 -5.63 3.43 -0.54
N SER A 270 -6.52 2.71 -1.23
CA SER A 270 -7.44 1.75 -0.63
C SER A 270 -7.24 0.37 -1.24
N TYR A 271 -7.12 -0.64 -0.39
CA TYR A 271 -7.06 -2.03 -0.80
C TYR A 271 -8.04 -2.87 0.02
N ALA A 272 -9.03 -3.42 -0.67
CA ALA A 272 -9.97 -4.39 -0.14
C ALA A 272 -9.60 -5.76 -0.70
N GLY A 273 -8.95 -6.58 0.12
CA GLY A 273 -8.50 -7.92 -0.26
C GLY A 273 -9.48 -9.01 0.18
N THR A 274 -9.11 -10.25 -0.12
CA THR A 274 -9.74 -11.44 0.45
C THR A 274 -8.90 -12.02 1.58
N MET A 275 -9.55 -12.75 2.49
CA MET A 275 -8.89 -13.40 3.62
C MET A 275 -8.28 -14.77 3.28
N ALA A 276 -7.91 -14.99 2.02
CA ALA A 276 -7.28 -16.23 1.61
C ALA A 276 -5.76 -16.20 1.83
N SER A 277 -5.18 -17.36 2.12
CA SER A 277 -3.74 -17.47 2.36
C SER A 277 -2.97 -16.96 1.12
N PRO A 278 -1.89 -16.20 1.30
CA PRO A 278 -1.02 -15.87 0.19
C PRO A 278 -0.48 -17.17 -0.43
N PRO A 279 -0.24 -17.20 -1.76
CA PRO A 279 0.32 -18.36 -2.43
C PRO A 279 1.66 -18.75 -1.81
N SER A 280 1.91 -20.06 -1.77
CA SER A 280 3.20 -20.59 -1.29
C SER A 280 4.34 -20.00 -2.11
N ARG A 281 5.34 -19.42 -1.43
CA ARG A 281 6.49 -18.82 -2.12
C ARG A 281 7.19 -19.82 -3.04
N VAL A 282 7.44 -19.39 -4.27
CA VAL A 282 8.38 -20.07 -5.16
C VAL A 282 9.80 -19.83 -4.63
N LYS A 283 10.54 -20.92 -4.42
CA LYS A 283 11.91 -20.86 -3.91
C LYS A 283 12.79 -20.02 -4.84
N GLY A 284 13.33 -18.91 -4.35
CA GLY A 284 14.18 -17.99 -5.12
C GLY A 284 13.58 -16.60 -5.34
N GLU A 285 12.34 -16.37 -4.90
CA GLU A 285 11.68 -15.09 -5.10
C GLU A 285 12.35 -13.94 -4.31
N VAL A 286 12.61 -12.84 -5.02
CA VAL A 286 13.20 -11.61 -4.48
C VAL A 286 12.30 -11.05 -3.37
N ALA A 287 12.89 -10.36 -2.40
CA ALA A 287 12.09 -9.62 -1.41
C ALA A 287 11.18 -8.60 -2.12
N PRO A 288 10.02 -8.26 -1.55
CA PRO A 288 9.14 -7.25 -2.12
C PRO A 288 9.88 -5.92 -2.17
N PRO A 289 9.65 -5.09 -3.19
CA PRO A 289 10.18 -3.74 -3.17
C PRO A 289 9.52 -2.94 -2.05
N VAL A 290 10.23 -1.93 -1.56
CA VAL A 290 9.64 -0.91 -0.69
C VAL A 290 8.97 0.13 -1.58
N ALA A 291 7.66 0.31 -1.43
CA ALA A 291 6.91 1.32 -2.17
C ALA A 291 7.13 2.68 -1.53
N MET A 292 7.83 3.57 -2.23
CA MET A 292 8.06 4.95 -1.81
C MET A 292 6.89 5.82 -2.24
N LEU A 293 6.04 6.21 -1.29
CA LEU A 293 4.81 6.97 -1.53
C LEU A 293 4.87 8.30 -0.78
N PRO A 294 5.69 9.26 -1.23
CA PRO A 294 6.00 10.49 -0.48
C PRO A 294 4.79 11.39 -0.26
N ARG A 295 3.75 11.26 -1.09
CA ARG A 295 2.52 12.05 -1.03
C ARG A 295 1.35 11.32 -0.40
N LEU A 296 1.49 10.05 -0.02
CA LEU A 296 0.38 9.26 0.53
C LEU A 296 -0.06 9.86 1.86
N ARG A 297 -1.31 10.31 1.92
CA ARG A 297 -1.95 10.91 3.09
C ARG A 297 -2.92 9.96 3.76
N SER A 298 -3.60 9.12 2.98
CA SER A 298 -4.64 8.23 3.47
C SER A 298 -4.39 6.81 2.97
N LEU A 299 -4.37 5.86 3.91
CA LEU A 299 -4.17 4.43 3.66
C LEU A 299 -5.32 3.64 4.28
N VAL A 300 -6.08 2.93 3.44
CA VAL A 300 -7.18 2.06 3.85
C VAL A 300 -6.83 0.62 3.49
N LEU A 301 -6.82 -0.27 4.49
CA LEU A 301 -6.65 -1.70 4.30
C LEU A 301 -7.86 -2.43 4.86
N HIS A 302 -8.60 -3.10 4.00
CA HIS A 302 -9.86 -3.78 4.33
C HIS A 302 -9.79 -5.27 4.00
N GLY A 303 -10.16 -6.13 4.95
CA GLY A 303 -10.45 -7.56 4.70
C GLY A 303 -9.26 -8.39 4.19
N THR A 304 -8.01 -8.00 4.50
CA THR A 304 -6.82 -8.62 3.90
C THR A 304 -5.85 -9.24 4.90
N LEU A 305 -5.38 -10.46 4.61
CA LEU A 305 -4.27 -11.10 5.33
C LEU A 305 -2.90 -10.51 5.01
N CYS A 306 -2.80 -9.69 3.95
CA CYS A 306 -1.55 -9.09 3.50
C CYS A 306 -1.18 -7.82 4.26
N ALA A 307 -2.04 -7.32 5.17
CA ALA A 307 -1.86 -6.04 5.85
C ALA A 307 -0.46 -5.89 6.47
N ARG A 308 0.03 -6.91 7.18
CA ARG A 308 1.39 -6.90 7.74
C ARG A 308 2.45 -6.61 6.69
N ILE A 309 2.39 -7.31 5.55
CA ILE A 309 3.41 -7.19 4.51
C ILE A 309 3.30 -5.80 3.87
N LEU A 310 2.10 -5.34 3.55
CA LEU A 310 1.91 -4.01 2.97
C LEU A 310 2.43 -2.91 3.89
N LEU A 311 1.99 -2.88 5.15
CA LEU A 311 2.47 -1.92 6.15
C LEU A 311 3.99 -2.04 6.36
N SER A 312 4.55 -3.24 6.32
CA SER A 312 6.00 -3.47 6.45
C SER A 312 6.81 -3.02 5.25
N PHE A 313 6.22 -2.70 4.10
CA PHE A 313 6.94 -2.35 2.87
C PHE A 313 6.45 -1.05 2.19
N ILE A 314 5.60 -0.26 2.83
CA ILE A 314 5.22 1.10 2.38
C ILE A 314 5.99 2.20 3.12
N ASP A 315 6.73 3.06 2.42
CA ASP A 315 7.30 4.29 2.97
C ASP A 315 6.40 5.48 2.62
N ALA A 316 5.70 6.01 3.64
CA ALA A 316 4.70 7.06 3.46
C ALA A 316 4.91 8.19 4.48
N PRO A 317 5.91 9.07 4.29
CA PRO A 317 6.28 10.10 5.27
C PRO A 317 5.21 11.17 5.46
N ALA A 318 4.29 11.32 4.49
CA ALA A 318 3.17 12.26 4.55
C ALA A 318 1.87 11.65 5.09
N LEU A 319 1.88 10.38 5.56
CA LEU A 319 0.68 9.69 5.98
C LEU A 319 0.02 10.41 7.17
N ARG A 320 -1.29 10.64 7.07
CA ARG A 320 -2.10 11.33 8.08
C ARG A 320 -3.23 10.46 8.58
N GLU A 321 -3.75 9.59 7.74
CA GLU A 321 -4.93 8.78 8.03
C GLU A 321 -4.62 7.32 7.73
N LEU A 322 -4.86 6.46 8.71
CA LEU A 322 -4.67 5.02 8.60
C LEU A 322 -5.96 4.33 9.07
N TYR A 323 -6.59 3.62 8.14
CA TYR A 323 -7.81 2.86 8.35
C TYR A 323 -7.49 1.37 8.19
N LEU A 324 -7.75 0.60 9.24
CA LEU A 324 -7.51 -0.84 9.31
C LEU A 324 -8.84 -1.53 9.60
N GLU A 325 -9.42 -2.17 8.60
CA GLU A 325 -10.79 -2.67 8.63
C GLU A 325 -10.83 -4.19 8.38
N PHE A 326 -11.55 -4.93 9.21
CA PHE A 326 -11.76 -6.38 9.12
C PHE A 326 -10.45 -7.15 8.92
N LEU A 327 -9.44 -6.88 9.76
CA LEU A 327 -8.13 -7.56 9.67
C LEU A 327 -8.00 -8.73 10.66
N ASN A 328 -8.93 -8.86 11.61
CA ASN A 328 -8.95 -9.96 12.55
C ASN A 328 -9.40 -11.25 11.85
N VAL A 329 -8.65 -12.33 12.07
CA VAL A 329 -9.02 -13.68 11.65
C VAL A 329 -8.89 -14.64 12.82
N ASP A 330 -9.92 -15.45 13.02
CA ASP A 330 -9.95 -16.45 14.09
C ASP A 330 -9.11 -17.70 13.75
N TRP A 331 -8.74 -17.88 12.48
CA TRP A 331 -7.94 -19.02 12.06
C TRP A 331 -6.43 -18.75 12.11
N ARG A 332 -5.69 -19.79 12.48
CA ARG A 332 -4.23 -19.76 12.45
C ARG A 332 -3.76 -19.72 11.00
N PHE A 333 -3.06 -18.67 10.61
CA PHE A 333 -2.26 -18.64 9.39
C PHE A 333 -0.78 -18.71 9.77
N GLU A 334 0.07 -19.17 8.86
CA GLU A 334 1.51 -19.15 9.08
C GLU A 334 1.97 -17.69 9.26
N VAL A 335 2.16 -17.27 10.51
CA VAL A 335 2.61 -15.91 10.87
C VAL A 335 4.06 -15.64 10.44
N ARG A 336 4.70 -16.62 9.81
CA ARG A 336 6.00 -16.41 9.20
C ARG A 336 5.81 -15.53 7.97
N ASN A 337 6.14 -14.24 8.12
CA ASN A 337 6.28 -13.36 6.98
C ASN A 337 7.33 -13.97 6.04
N PRO A 338 6.94 -14.45 4.85
CA PRO A 338 7.83 -15.20 3.99
C PRO A 338 8.94 -14.30 3.42
N TYR A 339 8.74 -12.98 3.48
CA TYR A 339 9.65 -11.95 2.98
C TYR A 339 10.70 -11.49 3.99
N LEU A 340 10.47 -11.69 5.30
CA LEU A 340 11.47 -11.36 6.30
C LEU A 340 12.56 -12.43 6.27
N ARG A 341 13.78 -12.01 5.92
CA ARG A 341 14.95 -12.88 5.96
C ARG A 341 15.05 -13.48 7.35
N LYS A 342 15.07 -14.82 7.44
CA LYS A 342 15.51 -15.51 8.67
C LYS A 342 16.88 -14.92 9.00
N ARG A 343 16.95 -14.07 10.02
CA ARG A 343 18.21 -13.58 10.56
C ARG A 343 18.95 -14.87 10.93
N ARG A 344 19.95 -15.25 10.14
CA ARG A 344 20.82 -16.39 10.49
C ARG A 344 21.34 -16.01 11.85
N ARG A 345 20.84 -16.66 12.92
CA ARG A 345 21.41 -16.52 14.26
C ARG A 345 22.88 -16.73 14.04
N GLY A 346 23.67 -15.66 14.21
CA GLY A 346 25.12 -15.75 14.06
C GLY A 346 25.53 -16.97 14.86
N ARG A 347 26.23 -17.91 14.25
CA ARG A 347 26.79 -19.06 14.97
C ARG A 347 27.38 -18.46 16.24
N SER A 348 26.85 -18.85 17.39
CA SER A 348 27.43 -18.49 18.68
C SER A 348 28.92 -18.80 18.54
N TRP A 349 29.75 -17.75 18.50
CA TRP A 349 31.19 -17.92 18.60
C TRP A 349 31.39 -18.42 20.02
N SER A 350 31.40 -19.74 20.20
CA SER A 350 32.00 -20.34 21.38
C SER A 350 33.48 -20.02 21.28
N VAL A 351 33.86 -18.88 21.87
CA VAL A 351 35.25 -18.60 22.19
C VAL A 351 35.63 -19.69 23.18
N SER A 352 36.27 -20.74 22.68
CA SER A 352 36.97 -21.71 23.50
C SER A 352 38.16 -20.96 24.07
N VAL A 353 38.00 -20.44 25.29
CA VAL A 353 39.11 -19.96 26.11
C VAL A 353 39.97 -21.17 26.41
N SER A 354 40.99 -21.39 25.58
CA SER A 354 42.07 -22.30 25.87
C SER A 354 43.00 -21.55 26.83
N ALA A 355 42.98 -21.96 28.09
CA ALA A 355 44.03 -21.61 29.04
C ALA A 355 45.32 -22.27 28.55
N SER A 356 46.25 -21.48 28.03
CA SER A 356 47.64 -21.88 27.84
C SER A 356 48.51 -21.08 28.80
N GLU A 357 49.19 -21.81 29.67
CA GLU A 357 50.15 -21.34 30.65
C GLU A 357 51.32 -20.59 30.00
N ASP A 358 51.79 -19.59 30.74
CA ASP A 358 52.95 -18.75 30.44
C ASP A 358 54.25 -19.55 30.28
N GLY A 359 55.09 -19.07 29.35
CA GLY A 359 56.53 -18.98 29.61
C GLY A 359 57.45 -19.39 28.48
N GLN A 360 57.82 -18.46 27.59
CA GLN A 360 59.23 -18.09 27.37
C GLN A 360 59.40 -16.96 26.34
N ALA A 361 60.22 -15.99 26.74
CA ALA A 361 60.66 -14.85 25.96
C ALA A 361 61.65 -15.25 24.85
N SER A 362 61.63 -14.54 23.71
CA SER A 362 62.81 -14.13 22.92
C SER A 362 62.44 -13.22 21.73
N SER A 363 62.98 -12.00 21.78
CA SER A 363 63.51 -11.08 20.74
C SER A 363 63.18 -11.19 19.22
N ALA A 364 63.21 -9.99 18.60
CA ALA A 364 63.48 -9.61 17.19
C ALA A 364 62.23 -9.17 16.39
N SER A 365 61.99 -7.87 16.24
CA SER A 365 62.41 -6.98 15.13
C SER A 365 61.76 -7.28 13.78
N GLU A 366 60.89 -6.39 13.29
CA GLU A 366 61.07 -5.62 12.04
C GLU A 366 59.78 -4.87 11.65
N HIS A 367 59.95 -3.61 11.27
CA HIS A 367 58.97 -2.72 10.64
C HIS A 367 58.71 -3.14 9.17
N PRO A 368 57.59 -2.72 8.55
CA PRO A 368 57.72 -1.59 7.62
C PRO A 368 56.56 -0.59 7.63
N SER A 369 56.92 0.64 7.29
CA SER A 369 56.10 1.84 7.09
C SER A 369 55.20 1.79 5.84
N PRO A 370 54.14 2.62 5.74
CA PRO A 370 53.40 2.86 4.51
C PRO A 370 54.01 4.01 3.67
N PRO A 371 53.82 4.02 2.33
CA PRO A 371 54.24 5.14 1.50
C PRO A 371 53.17 6.24 1.42
N SER A 372 53.65 7.47 1.50
CA SER A 372 52.95 8.72 1.17
C SER A 372 53.76 9.50 0.14
N SER A 373 53.10 10.07 -0.86
CA SER A 373 53.54 11.24 -1.67
C SER A 373 52.46 11.52 -2.72
N ALA A 374 51.72 12.64 -2.69
CA ALA A 374 52.13 14.02 -3.02
C ALA A 374 52.46 14.17 -4.52
N THR A 375 51.71 14.93 -5.32
CA THR A 375 51.97 16.32 -5.79
C THR A 375 51.06 16.49 -7.04
N SER A 376 50.60 17.65 -7.53
CA SER A 376 51.21 18.96 -7.73
C SER A 376 50.13 19.97 -8.17
N CYS A 377 50.21 21.20 -7.68
CA CYS A 377 49.42 22.36 -8.12
C CYS A 377 50.04 23.07 -9.35
N SER A 378 49.21 23.90 -10.03
CA SER A 378 49.50 25.22 -10.67
C SER A 378 49.00 25.34 -12.13
N PRO A 379 48.80 26.56 -12.69
CA PRO A 379 48.08 27.72 -12.12
C PRO A 379 47.18 28.47 -13.15
N CYS A 380 46.50 29.51 -12.64
CA CYS A 380 45.61 30.46 -13.29
C CYS A 380 46.16 31.25 -14.50
N ALA A 381 45.26 31.66 -15.39
CA ALA A 381 45.44 32.80 -16.30
C ALA A 381 44.14 33.65 -16.38
N SER A 382 44.34 34.96 -16.39
CA SER A 382 43.34 36.05 -16.27
C SER A 382 42.58 36.36 -17.58
N PRO A 383 41.48 37.16 -17.55
CA PRO A 383 40.56 37.33 -18.68
C PRO A 383 40.59 38.71 -19.35
N SER A 384 40.14 38.80 -20.62
CA SER A 384 39.48 39.95 -21.30
C SER A 384 39.34 39.68 -22.82
N PRO A 385 38.50 40.41 -23.58
CA PRO A 385 37.15 40.93 -23.31
C PRO A 385 36.14 40.54 -24.43
N ALA A 386 34.88 40.95 -24.25
CA ALA A 386 33.69 40.67 -25.08
C ALA A 386 33.83 41.01 -26.59
N PRO A 387 32.92 40.44 -27.41
CA PRO A 387 31.96 41.31 -28.07
C PRO A 387 30.50 40.79 -28.10
N GLU A 388 29.67 41.71 -28.56
CA GLU A 388 28.22 41.86 -28.55
C GLU A 388 27.38 40.84 -29.34
N MET A 389 26.11 40.74 -28.90
CA MET A 389 24.85 40.55 -29.65
C MET A 389 24.61 39.24 -30.41
N GLY A 390 23.69 38.44 -29.86
CA GLY A 390 22.98 37.38 -30.58
C GLY A 390 21.97 36.68 -29.67
N GLU A 391 20.68 37.00 -29.84
CA GLU A 391 19.55 36.27 -29.24
C GLU A 391 19.69 34.78 -29.54
N THR A 392 19.88 33.97 -28.50
CA THR A 392 19.92 32.51 -28.62
C THR A 392 18.92 31.92 -27.63
N ASN A 393 17.93 31.23 -28.19
CA ASN A 393 17.06 30.32 -27.47
C ASN A 393 17.92 29.32 -26.67
N ALA A 394 17.77 29.33 -25.35
CA ALA A 394 18.39 28.33 -24.51
C ALA A 394 17.80 26.94 -24.82
N PRO A 395 18.63 25.89 -24.96
CA PRO A 395 18.13 24.54 -25.11
C PRO A 395 17.62 24.01 -23.75
N ILE A 396 16.45 23.39 -23.78
CA ILE A 396 15.88 22.61 -22.69
C ILE A 396 16.82 21.43 -22.41
N PRO A 397 17.31 21.21 -21.16
CA PRO A 397 18.09 20.04 -20.84
C PRO A 397 17.15 18.93 -20.35
N LEU A 398 16.84 17.98 -21.22
CA LEU A 398 16.40 16.61 -20.89
C LEU A 398 16.37 15.80 -22.20
N ALA A 399 17.55 15.41 -22.67
CA ALA A 399 17.65 14.42 -23.73
C ALA A 399 17.31 13.05 -23.15
N LEU A 400 16.03 12.68 -23.19
CA LEU A 400 15.64 11.27 -23.16
C LEU A 400 16.41 10.60 -24.32
N GLN A 401 17.38 9.74 -23.99
CA GLN A 401 17.97 8.83 -24.97
C GLN A 401 16.86 7.90 -25.44
N ILE A 402 16.21 8.27 -26.53
CA ILE A 402 15.33 7.36 -27.26
C ILE A 402 16.23 6.20 -27.69
N PRO A 403 15.89 4.95 -27.34
CA PRO A 403 16.68 3.79 -27.74
C PRO A 403 16.91 3.83 -29.25
N ALA A 404 18.09 3.42 -29.70
CA ALA A 404 18.40 3.42 -31.12
C ALA A 404 17.33 2.62 -31.85
N TYR A 405 16.97 3.03 -33.06
CA TYR A 405 15.83 2.46 -33.81
C TYR A 405 15.90 0.94 -33.95
N ASP A 406 17.11 0.37 -33.96
CA ASP A 406 17.37 -1.07 -34.01
C ASP A 406 17.02 -1.78 -32.67
N GLU A 407 17.16 -1.10 -31.52
CA GLU A 407 16.83 -1.64 -30.19
C GLU A 407 15.33 -1.80 -29.93
N ILE A 408 14.48 -1.03 -30.63
CA ILE A 408 13.00 -1.22 -30.56
C ILE A 408 12.59 -2.57 -31.16
N PHE A 409 13.41 -3.13 -32.06
CA PHE A 409 13.11 -4.35 -32.80
C PHE A 409 14.01 -5.53 -32.41
N ASP A 410 15.20 -5.31 -31.87
CA ASP A 410 16.11 -6.33 -31.33
C ASP A 410 15.92 -6.55 -29.82
N VAL A 411 14.67 -6.71 -29.36
CA VAL A 411 14.44 -7.28 -28.02
C VAL A 411 14.72 -8.78 -28.14
N PRO A 412 15.77 -9.33 -27.50
CA PRO A 412 16.03 -10.76 -27.57
C PRO A 412 14.81 -11.50 -26.99
N GLU A 413 14.19 -12.37 -27.79
CA GLU A 413 13.17 -13.30 -27.30
C GLU A 413 13.75 -14.03 -26.08
N GLU A 414 13.15 -13.83 -24.90
CA GLU A 414 13.52 -14.64 -23.75
C GLU A 414 13.23 -16.12 -24.09
N PRO A 415 14.17 -17.05 -23.82
CA PRO A 415 14.00 -18.45 -24.16
C PRO A 415 12.84 -19.04 -23.35
N GLY A 416 11.65 -19.10 -23.96
CA GLY A 416 10.47 -19.72 -23.39
C GLY A 416 10.68 -21.23 -23.17
N PRO A 417 10.00 -21.84 -22.19
CA PRO A 417 10.02 -23.29 -21.99
C PRO A 417 9.41 -23.97 -23.21
N SER A 418 10.24 -24.72 -23.92
CA SER A 418 9.88 -25.49 -25.10
C SER A 418 8.77 -26.48 -24.81
N THR A 419 7.54 -26.18 -25.24
CA THR A 419 6.45 -27.15 -25.33
C THR A 419 6.49 -27.81 -26.70
N SER A 420 6.85 -29.09 -26.73
CA SER A 420 6.84 -29.90 -27.95
C SER A 420 5.39 -30.22 -28.35
N SER A 421 4.88 -29.55 -29.37
CA SER A 421 3.67 -29.94 -30.08
C SER A 421 4.04 -30.92 -31.20
N THR A 422 3.44 -32.12 -31.20
CA THR A 422 3.54 -33.08 -32.30
C THR A 422 2.18 -33.19 -32.97
N SER A 423 2.15 -33.00 -34.29
CA SER A 423 0.95 -32.96 -35.12
C SER A 423 0.60 -34.33 -35.73
N ALA A 424 -0.71 -34.60 -35.73
CA ALA A 424 -1.55 -35.29 -36.72
C ALA A 424 -1.18 -36.70 -37.27
N SER A 425 -2.09 -37.67 -37.04
CA SER A 425 -2.52 -38.62 -38.10
C SER A 425 -3.93 -39.16 -37.86
N ALA A 426 -4.65 -39.38 -38.96
CA ALA A 426 -6.07 -39.72 -39.15
C ALA A 426 -6.52 -41.12 -38.61
N PRO A 427 -7.82 -41.47 -38.67
CA PRO A 427 -8.46 -42.47 -37.80
C PRO A 427 -8.54 -43.88 -38.40
N PRO A 428 -8.83 -44.90 -37.57
CA PRO A 428 -9.60 -46.04 -38.05
C PRO A 428 -10.84 -46.38 -37.19
N THR A 429 -11.79 -46.91 -37.95
CA THR A 429 -13.07 -47.55 -37.66
C THR A 429 -13.10 -48.56 -36.49
N ALA A 430 -14.16 -48.41 -35.69
CA ALA A 430 -15.00 -49.40 -35.01
C ALA A 430 -14.49 -50.83 -34.73
N THR A 431 -14.62 -51.26 -33.48
CA THR A 431 -15.24 -52.56 -33.11
C THR A 431 -15.79 -52.49 -31.68
N ALA A 432 -16.89 -53.22 -31.49
CA ALA A 432 -17.70 -53.31 -30.29
C ALA A 432 -17.10 -54.24 -29.22
N ASP A 433 -17.79 -54.28 -28.07
CA ASP A 433 -17.64 -55.19 -26.92
C ASP A 433 -16.54 -54.81 -25.90
N ASP A 434 -16.92 -54.23 -24.75
CA ASP A 434 -17.27 -55.06 -23.59
C ASP A 434 -17.82 -54.20 -22.43
N ILE A 435 -18.84 -54.75 -21.78
CA ILE A 435 -19.65 -54.14 -20.72
C ILE A 435 -19.04 -54.49 -19.38
N ARG A 436 -18.65 -53.50 -18.56
CA ARG A 436 -18.58 -53.59 -17.08
C ARG A 436 -18.40 -52.20 -16.47
N GLY A 437 -19.51 -51.59 -16.05
CA GLY A 437 -19.48 -50.41 -15.18
C GLY A 437 -19.32 -50.81 -13.71
N PRO A 438 -18.86 -49.90 -12.84
CA PRO A 438 -19.18 -49.94 -11.44
C PRO A 438 -20.07 -48.76 -11.03
N SER A 439 -21.02 -49.13 -10.19
CA SER A 439 -21.99 -48.32 -9.45
C SER A 439 -21.40 -47.10 -8.74
N PHE A 440 -22.01 -45.94 -8.93
CA PHE A 440 -21.88 -44.81 -8.02
C PHE A 440 -22.85 -45.00 -6.85
N HIS A 441 -22.30 -45.22 -5.66
CA HIS A 441 -23.02 -45.09 -4.39
C HIS A 441 -22.66 -43.73 -3.79
N THR A 442 -23.67 -42.89 -3.65
CA THR A 442 -23.68 -41.66 -2.86
C THR A 442 -23.52 -42.03 -1.39
N ASN A 443 -22.50 -41.51 -0.70
CA ASN A 443 -22.53 -41.32 0.75
C ASN A 443 -21.58 -40.21 1.19
N MET A 444 -22.16 -39.27 1.93
CA MET A 444 -21.53 -38.11 2.56
C MET A 444 -20.80 -38.51 3.85
N TYR A 445 -19.73 -37.76 4.15
CA TYR A 445 -19.09 -37.52 5.45
C TYR A 445 -19.02 -38.67 6.47
N ASN A 446 -17.89 -39.37 6.52
CA ASN A 446 -17.08 -39.54 7.75
C ASN A 446 -15.81 -40.37 7.47
N ASP A 447 -14.72 -39.98 8.13
CA ASP A 447 -13.53 -40.76 8.49
C ASP A 447 -12.73 -41.52 7.43
N SER A 448 -11.52 -40.99 7.12
CA SER A 448 -10.27 -41.74 7.35
C SER A 448 -9.04 -40.86 7.08
N LEU A 449 -8.53 -40.26 8.16
CA LEU A 449 -7.18 -39.69 8.27
C LEU A 449 -6.31 -40.74 8.98
N THR A 450 -5.87 -41.78 8.26
CA THR A 450 -4.87 -42.75 8.74
C THR A 450 -4.07 -43.30 7.57
N ASP A 451 -3.05 -42.57 7.09
CA ASP A 451 -1.73 -43.13 6.76
C ASP A 451 -0.76 -42.04 6.25
N LEU A 452 -0.21 -41.25 7.17
CA LEU A 452 1.05 -40.51 6.97
C LEU A 452 1.85 -40.56 8.26
N SER A 453 2.37 -41.74 8.58
CA SER A 453 3.33 -41.94 9.67
C SER A 453 4.63 -42.55 9.14
N SER A 454 5.55 -41.72 8.62
CA SER A 454 6.99 -42.06 8.57
C SER A 454 7.95 -40.91 8.14
N LEU A 455 7.63 -39.66 8.44
CA LEU A 455 8.66 -38.59 8.45
C LEU A 455 8.59 -37.86 9.79
N THR A 456 9.19 -38.47 10.81
CA THR A 456 9.54 -37.80 12.05
C THR A 456 10.72 -36.88 11.79
N ASP A 457 10.45 -35.69 11.26
CA ASP A 457 11.31 -34.52 11.43
C ASP A 457 10.97 -33.91 12.81
N SER A 458 11.35 -34.64 13.84
CA SER A 458 11.28 -34.20 15.23
C SER A 458 12.44 -33.24 15.49
N ASP A 459 12.11 -32.11 16.13
CA ASP A 459 13.01 -31.20 16.82
C ASP A 459 13.78 -30.18 15.97
N VAL A 460 13.04 -29.34 15.24
CA VAL A 460 13.44 -27.94 15.10
C VAL A 460 12.22 -27.06 15.36
N GLU A 461 11.87 -26.88 16.63
CA GLU A 461 11.15 -25.68 17.07
C GLU A 461 12.02 -24.48 16.67
N SER A 462 11.76 -23.96 15.48
CA SER A 462 12.44 -22.80 14.96
C SER A 462 11.97 -21.58 15.72
N GLU A 463 12.59 -21.33 16.87
CA GLU A 463 12.64 -20.03 17.50
C GLU A 463 13.22 -19.01 16.49
N SER A 464 12.36 -18.39 15.68
CA SER A 464 12.72 -17.15 15.03
C SER A 464 13.15 -16.19 16.13
N GLY A 465 14.33 -15.57 15.96
CA GLY A 465 14.76 -14.45 16.79
C GLY A 465 13.86 -13.24 16.56
N TYR A 466 12.62 -13.33 17.04
CA TYR A 466 11.81 -12.18 17.39
C TYR A 466 12.64 -11.33 18.36
N GLU A 467 12.51 -10.01 18.26
CA GLU A 467 13.25 -9.06 19.10
C GLU A 467 13.30 -9.57 20.56
N THR A 468 14.49 -9.54 21.18
CA THR A 468 14.83 -10.15 22.49
C THR A 468 14.03 -9.59 23.69
N GLY A 469 12.89 -8.95 23.47
CA GLY A 469 11.93 -8.49 24.48
C GLY A 469 10.54 -9.12 24.36
N ASP A 470 10.29 -10.03 23.40
CA ASP A 470 8.93 -10.56 23.14
C ASP A 470 8.46 -11.68 24.08
N SER A 471 9.34 -12.14 24.98
CA SER A 471 9.12 -13.27 25.87
C SER A 471 9.39 -12.88 27.32
N LEU A 472 8.52 -12.07 27.92
CA LEU A 472 8.39 -12.04 29.39
C LEU A 472 7.24 -12.98 29.78
N PRO A 473 7.50 -14.26 30.07
CA PRO A 473 6.49 -15.27 30.38
C PRO A 473 5.88 -15.12 31.78
N SER A 474 5.95 -13.94 32.41
CA SER A 474 5.69 -13.78 33.85
C SER A 474 4.63 -12.77 34.25
N SER A 475 3.93 -12.08 33.34
CA SER A 475 2.70 -11.40 33.74
C SER A 475 1.54 -12.41 33.70
N PRO A 476 0.91 -12.75 34.85
CA PRO A 476 -0.24 -13.66 34.90
C PRO A 476 -1.47 -13.14 34.15
N ASP A 477 -1.45 -11.87 33.75
CA ASP A 477 -2.48 -11.25 32.93
C ASP A 477 -2.38 -11.81 31.51
N ARG A 478 -3.28 -12.74 31.19
CA ARG A 478 -3.54 -13.26 29.85
C ARG A 478 -4.09 -12.13 28.97
N ASP A 479 -3.20 -11.23 28.59
CA ASP A 479 -3.47 -10.06 27.74
C ASP A 479 -3.49 -10.44 26.24
N PHE A 480 -3.81 -11.69 25.96
CA PHE A 480 -3.95 -12.18 24.59
C PHE A 480 -5.35 -11.80 24.09
N SER A 481 -5.42 -11.19 22.92
CA SER A 481 -6.67 -11.11 22.17
C SER A 481 -7.13 -12.51 21.75
N GLN A 482 -8.39 -12.63 21.38
CA GLN A 482 -8.99 -13.84 20.79
C GLN A 482 -8.35 -14.19 19.44
N SER A 483 -7.73 -13.21 18.77
CA SER A 483 -7.05 -13.36 17.49
C SER A 483 -5.53 -13.12 17.59
N PRO A 484 -4.78 -13.90 18.40
CA PRO A 484 -3.40 -13.59 18.78
C PRO A 484 -2.39 -13.56 17.61
N TRP A 485 -2.80 -14.11 16.45
CA TRP A 485 -1.99 -14.19 15.24
C TRP A 485 -2.15 -12.96 14.34
N SER A 486 -3.38 -12.50 14.08
CA SER A 486 -3.63 -11.27 13.30
C SER A 486 -3.09 -10.05 14.05
N ASP A 487 -3.31 -9.97 15.37
CA ASP A 487 -2.83 -8.86 16.19
C ASP A 487 -1.33 -8.67 16.13
N HIS A 488 -0.60 -9.78 16.21
CA HIS A 488 0.84 -9.73 16.11
C HIS A 488 1.27 -9.22 14.74
N ALA A 489 0.60 -9.68 13.68
CA ALA A 489 0.91 -9.33 12.33
C ALA A 489 0.61 -7.85 12.06
N THR A 490 -0.56 -7.37 12.47
CA THR A 490 -1.00 -5.97 12.40
C THR A 490 -0.05 -5.08 13.19
N GLY A 491 0.20 -5.39 14.46
CA GLY A 491 1.11 -4.62 15.33
C GLY A 491 2.53 -4.53 14.78
N MET A 492 3.09 -5.63 14.27
CA MET A 492 4.40 -5.61 13.61
C MET A 492 4.41 -4.77 12.33
N GLY A 493 3.34 -4.86 11.52
CA GLY A 493 3.20 -4.07 10.29
C GLY A 493 3.16 -2.57 10.58
N VAL A 494 2.32 -2.14 11.52
CA VAL A 494 2.21 -0.75 11.97
C VAL A 494 3.53 -0.24 12.54
N ARG A 495 4.22 -1.03 13.39
CA ARG A 495 5.57 -0.69 13.88
C ARG A 495 6.55 -0.44 12.74
N ALA A 496 6.58 -1.32 11.74
CA ALA A 496 7.48 -1.20 10.60
C ALA A 496 7.18 0.05 9.76
N LEU A 497 5.90 0.32 9.49
CA LEU A 497 5.44 1.53 8.79
C LEU A 497 5.90 2.81 9.50
N LEU A 498 5.69 2.89 10.83
CA LEU A 498 6.01 4.07 11.64
C LEU A 498 7.51 4.24 11.85
N LYS A 499 8.27 3.15 12.07
CA LYS A 499 9.74 3.20 12.16
C LYS A 499 10.36 3.77 10.88
N ARG A 500 9.85 3.36 9.71
CA ARG A 500 10.35 3.79 8.41
C ARG A 500 9.96 5.23 8.07
N SER A 501 8.66 5.52 8.12
CA SER A 501 8.13 6.77 7.54
C SER A 501 8.11 7.92 8.55
N ASN A 502 8.02 7.61 9.86
CA ASN A 502 7.75 8.57 10.93
C ASN A 502 6.66 9.60 10.55
N PRO A 503 5.48 9.13 10.13
CA PRO A 503 4.47 10.00 9.54
C PRO A 503 3.78 10.86 10.61
N PRO A 504 3.29 12.06 10.25
CA PRO A 504 2.47 12.89 11.13
C PRO A 504 1.03 12.34 11.17
N LEU A 505 0.88 11.10 11.66
CA LEU A 505 -0.41 10.41 11.74
C LEU A 505 -1.37 11.19 12.63
N LYS A 506 -2.54 11.54 12.10
CA LYS A 506 -3.61 12.31 12.74
C LYS A 506 -4.81 11.45 13.06
N VAL A 507 -5.18 10.53 12.17
CA VAL A 507 -6.33 9.65 12.33
C VAL A 507 -5.85 8.21 12.30
N LEU A 508 -6.22 7.45 13.32
CA LEU A 508 -6.08 5.99 13.34
C LEU A 508 -7.45 5.40 13.64
N GLU A 509 -7.98 4.67 12.67
CA GLU A 509 -9.24 3.94 12.79
C GLU A 509 -8.97 2.45 12.63
N MET A 510 -9.50 1.67 13.57
CA MET A 510 -9.37 0.22 13.62
C MET A 510 -10.77 -0.38 13.79
N ASP A 511 -11.31 -0.98 12.72
CA ASP A 511 -12.63 -1.62 12.72
C ASP A 511 -12.46 -3.13 12.53
N TYR A 512 -12.90 -3.96 13.47
CA TYR A 512 -12.62 -5.40 13.50
C TYR A 512 -11.12 -5.71 13.25
N ALA A 513 -10.25 -4.88 13.81
CA ALA A 513 -8.80 -5.02 13.77
C ALA A 513 -8.25 -4.78 15.18
N ASP A 514 -7.31 -5.61 15.61
CA ASP A 514 -6.64 -5.46 16.90
C ASP A 514 -5.10 -5.55 16.80
N MET A 515 -4.44 -5.16 17.89
CA MET A 515 -3.00 -5.27 18.09
C MET A 515 -2.74 -5.70 19.54
N ARG A 516 -1.57 -6.29 19.79
CA ARG A 516 -1.21 -6.64 21.16
C ARG A 516 -1.06 -5.37 22.01
N THR A 517 -1.34 -5.46 23.30
CA THR A 517 -1.19 -4.36 24.24
C THR A 517 0.15 -3.64 24.17
N LYS A 518 1.26 -4.39 24.04
CA LYS A 518 2.61 -3.80 23.87
C LYS A 518 2.80 -3.03 22.56
N ASP A 519 2.07 -3.39 21.51
CA ASP A 519 2.10 -2.75 20.21
C ASP A 519 1.35 -1.41 20.26
N PHE A 520 0.23 -1.34 20.98
CA PHE A 520 -0.42 -0.07 21.33
C PHE A 520 0.48 0.83 22.18
N GLY A 521 1.11 0.29 23.22
CA GLY A 521 2.05 1.07 24.05
C GLY A 521 3.17 1.68 23.22
N TRP A 522 3.80 0.87 22.37
CA TRP A 522 4.82 1.36 21.44
C TRP A 522 4.26 2.39 20.45
N LEU A 523 3.09 2.14 19.87
CA LEU A 523 2.42 3.05 18.94
C LEU A 523 2.23 4.43 19.60
N PHE A 524 1.63 4.47 20.79
CA PHE A 524 1.31 5.71 21.49
C PHE A 524 2.54 6.55 21.85
N GLU A 525 3.69 5.91 22.05
CA GLU A 525 4.98 6.59 22.24
C GLU A 525 5.53 7.21 20.95
N HIS A 526 5.11 6.73 19.79
CA HIS A 526 5.67 7.08 18.49
C HIS A 526 4.75 7.94 17.60
N VAL A 527 3.48 8.12 17.95
CA VAL A 527 2.51 8.98 17.22
C VAL A 527 2.00 10.13 18.09
N ASP A 528 2.86 11.10 18.38
CA ASP A 528 2.51 12.29 19.17
C ASP A 528 1.52 13.23 18.46
N SER A 529 1.42 13.13 17.13
CA SER A 529 0.53 13.93 16.30
C SER A 529 -0.90 13.41 16.21
N LEU A 530 -1.22 12.25 16.82
CA LEU A 530 -2.54 11.62 16.67
C LEU A 530 -3.62 12.52 17.29
N GLU A 531 -4.61 12.88 16.49
CA GLU A 531 -5.74 13.74 16.85
C GLU A 531 -7.00 12.90 17.10
N GLU A 532 -7.21 11.83 16.35
CA GLU A 532 -8.41 11.00 16.37
C GLU A 532 -8.03 9.53 16.46
N PHE A 533 -8.59 8.86 17.47
CA PHE A 533 -8.39 7.44 17.71
C PHE A 533 -9.75 6.75 17.80
N ARG A 534 -10.02 5.88 16.83
CA ARG A 534 -11.30 5.19 16.70
C ARG A 534 -11.08 3.68 16.70
N ILE A 535 -11.83 2.99 17.54
CA ILE A 535 -11.81 1.54 17.65
C ILE A 535 -13.24 1.03 17.59
N VAL A 536 -13.48 0.09 16.68
CA VAL A 536 -14.78 -0.55 16.46
C VAL A 536 -14.61 -2.06 16.54
N ALA A 537 -15.47 -2.71 17.32
CA ALA A 537 -15.56 -4.16 17.47
C ALA A 537 -14.22 -4.86 17.80
N SER A 538 -13.37 -4.21 18.58
CA SER A 538 -12.10 -4.75 19.06
C SER A 538 -12.26 -5.47 20.40
N ASP A 539 -11.41 -6.48 20.62
CA ASP A 539 -11.26 -7.19 21.89
C ASP A 539 -10.05 -6.69 22.69
N MET A 540 -9.69 -5.42 22.47
CA MET A 540 -8.70 -4.67 23.22
C MET A 540 -8.93 -4.74 24.74
N ALA A 541 -7.85 -4.94 25.49
CA ALA A 541 -7.88 -5.00 26.95
C ALA A 541 -7.93 -3.62 27.62
N ASP A 542 -8.48 -3.57 28.83
CA ASP A 542 -8.50 -2.39 29.71
C ASP A 542 -7.15 -1.68 29.82
N ARG A 543 -6.07 -2.46 29.79
CA ARG A 543 -4.71 -1.95 29.89
C ARG A 543 -4.38 -0.96 28.78
N VAL A 544 -4.87 -1.17 27.56
CA VAL A 544 -4.59 -0.25 26.43
C VAL A 544 -5.29 1.09 26.64
N VAL A 545 -6.57 1.09 27.02
CA VAL A 545 -7.29 2.33 27.35
C VAL A 545 -6.66 3.00 28.57
N GLY A 546 -6.22 2.21 29.55
CA GLY A 546 -5.46 2.69 30.70
C GLY A 546 -4.16 3.41 30.34
N MET A 547 -3.52 3.11 29.20
CA MET A 547 -2.34 3.86 28.73
C MET A 547 -2.65 5.29 28.31
N LEU A 548 -3.91 5.60 27.99
CA LEU A 548 -4.35 6.96 27.68
C LEU A 548 -4.45 7.84 28.95
N ALA A 549 -4.54 7.21 30.12
CA ALA A 549 -4.50 7.90 31.40
C ALA A 549 -3.08 8.45 31.66
N PRO A 550 -2.94 9.58 32.36
CA PRO A 550 -1.66 9.97 32.93
C PRO A 550 -1.13 8.83 33.82
N PRO A 551 0.19 8.55 33.82
CA PRO A 551 0.74 7.58 34.75
C PRO A 551 0.39 8.02 36.16
N ALA A 552 -0.26 7.14 36.93
CA ALA A 552 -0.68 7.42 38.29
C ALA A 552 0.57 7.79 39.11
N GLY A 553 0.74 9.08 39.40
CA GLY A 553 1.93 9.65 40.06
C GLY A 553 2.09 9.25 41.53
N GLY A 554 1.51 8.12 41.94
CA GLY A 554 1.89 7.47 43.18
C GLY A 554 3.21 6.74 42.96
N ASP A 555 4.01 6.60 44.01
CA ASP A 555 5.02 5.55 44.13
C ASP A 555 4.32 4.19 43.94
N VAL A 556 4.04 3.82 42.69
CA VAL A 556 3.67 2.47 42.34
C VAL A 556 4.97 1.71 42.53
N GLU A 557 5.18 1.23 43.76
CA GLU A 557 5.88 -0.03 43.99
C GLU A 557 5.21 -1.01 43.03
N LEU A 558 5.77 -1.12 41.83
CA LEU A 558 5.50 -2.22 40.92
C LEU A 558 5.62 -3.44 41.82
N ILE A 559 4.48 -4.10 42.05
CA ILE A 559 4.37 -5.32 42.82
C ILE A 559 5.04 -6.40 41.97
N ASP A 560 6.36 -6.29 41.83
CA ASP A 560 7.19 -7.36 41.36
C ASP A 560 7.39 -8.24 42.59
N GLY A 561 6.52 -9.25 42.69
CA GLY A 561 6.59 -10.31 43.69
C GLY A 561 7.89 -11.12 43.65
N GLY A 562 8.89 -10.72 42.87
CA GLY A 562 10.26 -11.21 42.93
C GLY A 562 10.99 -10.69 44.16
N LYS A 563 11.08 -11.51 45.22
CA LYS A 563 12.02 -11.36 46.34
C LYS A 563 13.49 -11.47 45.86
N GLY A 564 13.95 -10.55 45.02
CA GLY A 564 15.34 -10.39 44.65
C GLY A 564 16.00 -9.33 45.54
N LYS A 565 16.75 -9.75 46.56
CA LYS A 565 17.57 -8.85 47.40
C LYS A 565 18.74 -8.29 46.59
N GLY A 566 18.48 -7.34 45.70
CA GLY A 566 19.50 -6.55 45.01
C GLY A 566 19.37 -5.09 45.41
N LYS A 567 20.19 -4.61 46.36
CA LYS A 567 20.37 -3.18 46.65
C LYS A 567 21.10 -2.53 45.45
N ALA A 568 20.37 -2.17 44.40
CA ALA A 568 20.86 -1.20 43.43
C ALA A 568 20.76 0.20 44.06
N ARG A 569 21.85 0.97 44.03
CA ARG A 569 21.93 2.34 44.56
C ARG A 569 20.99 3.25 43.78
N ALA A 570 20.09 3.93 44.48
CA ALA A 570 19.06 4.82 43.94
C ALA A 570 19.57 6.23 43.56
N GLU A 571 20.85 6.41 43.25
CA GLU A 571 21.45 7.76 43.14
C GLU A 571 21.70 8.25 41.69
N ASP A 572 21.50 7.43 40.65
CA ASP A 572 21.87 7.80 39.26
C ASP A 572 20.73 7.67 38.21
N VAL A 573 19.45 7.60 38.62
CA VAL A 573 18.34 7.65 37.65
C VAL A 573 17.94 9.12 37.46
N ASP A 574 18.38 9.74 36.36
CA ASP A 574 18.04 11.11 35.97
C ASP A 574 16.51 11.36 35.99
N VAL A 575 16.02 11.98 37.08
CA VAL A 575 14.61 12.33 37.35
C VAL A 575 14.20 13.58 36.55
N MET A 576 14.46 13.61 35.25
CA MET A 576 14.19 14.80 34.41
C MET A 576 13.05 14.64 33.39
N ASP A 577 12.55 13.42 33.17
CA ASP A 577 11.37 13.22 32.33
C ASP A 577 10.10 13.23 33.19
N GLY A 578 9.42 14.38 33.21
CA GLY A 578 8.08 14.48 33.78
C GLY A 578 7.11 13.46 33.15
N PRO A 579 5.97 13.17 33.81
CA PRO A 579 5.03 12.16 33.35
C PRO A 579 4.58 12.46 31.91
N ARG A 580 4.97 11.60 30.97
CA ARG A 580 4.59 11.72 29.56
C ARG A 580 3.21 11.12 29.39
N ILE A 581 2.24 11.93 28.98
CA ILE A 581 0.92 11.44 28.59
C ILE A 581 1.01 10.84 27.17
N ALA A 582 0.38 9.69 26.98
CA ALA A 582 0.20 9.09 25.66
C ALA A 582 -0.65 10.01 24.77
N LEU A 583 -0.26 10.14 23.50
CA LEU A 583 -1.04 10.85 22.47
C LEU A 583 -1.44 12.28 22.90
N PRO A 584 -0.50 13.20 23.19
CA PRO A 584 -0.82 14.51 23.77
C PRO A 584 -1.79 15.38 22.95
N ARG A 585 -1.92 15.12 21.64
CA ARG A 585 -2.80 15.87 20.72
C ARG A 585 -4.16 15.23 20.47
N MET A 586 -4.44 14.06 21.05
CA MET A 586 -5.72 13.37 20.82
C MET A 586 -6.86 14.23 21.37
N ARG A 587 -7.77 14.60 20.45
CA ARG A 587 -8.99 15.38 20.69
C ARG A 587 -10.25 14.53 20.54
N ALA A 588 -10.21 13.46 19.75
CA ALA A 588 -11.36 12.59 19.53
C ALA A 588 -11.04 11.14 19.93
N LEU A 589 -11.92 10.55 20.73
CA LEU A 589 -11.84 9.15 21.14
C LEU A 589 -13.18 8.47 20.87
N GLU A 590 -13.18 7.46 20.02
CA GLU A 590 -14.39 6.70 19.68
C GLU A 590 -14.19 5.21 19.95
N LEU A 591 -15.04 4.66 20.82
CA LEU A 591 -15.04 3.26 21.21
C LEU A 591 -16.41 2.67 20.88
N ARG A 592 -16.47 1.76 19.91
CA ARG A 592 -17.71 1.10 19.49
C ARG A 592 -17.59 -0.41 19.67
N TYR A 593 -18.62 -1.03 20.24
CA TYR A 593 -18.78 -2.48 20.36
C TYR A 593 -17.56 -3.21 20.94
N CYS A 594 -16.80 -2.55 21.83
CA CYS A 594 -15.63 -3.15 22.45
C CYS A 594 -16.05 -4.13 23.55
N GLN A 595 -15.70 -5.40 23.40
CA GLN A 595 -16.21 -6.49 24.25
C GLN A 595 -15.47 -6.62 25.58
N ARG A 596 -14.17 -6.30 25.59
CA ARG A 596 -13.29 -6.52 26.75
C ARG A 596 -12.98 -5.28 27.58
N LEU A 597 -13.55 -4.13 27.20
CA LEU A 597 -13.38 -2.88 27.91
C LEU A 597 -14.40 -2.72 29.05
N THR A 598 -13.88 -2.54 30.27
CA THR A 598 -14.67 -2.15 31.43
C THR A 598 -14.95 -0.64 31.42
N GLY A 599 -16.13 -0.26 31.92
CA GLY A 599 -16.48 1.15 32.05
C GLY A 599 -15.54 1.91 33.00
N ASP A 600 -15.03 1.25 34.05
CA ASP A 600 -14.06 1.82 34.99
C ASP A 600 -12.74 2.20 34.30
N ALA A 601 -12.22 1.35 33.40
CA ALA A 601 -11.00 1.65 32.65
C ALA A 601 -11.19 2.86 31.73
N ILE A 602 -12.32 2.91 31.02
CA ILE A 602 -12.67 4.04 30.15
C ILE A 602 -12.81 5.33 30.96
N LEU A 603 -13.59 5.28 32.04
CA LEU A 603 -13.82 6.41 32.94
C LEU A 603 -12.50 6.93 33.52
N THR A 604 -11.64 6.04 34.03
CA THR A 604 -10.34 6.41 34.61
C THR A 604 -9.45 7.10 33.59
N ALA A 605 -9.35 6.55 32.37
CA ALA A 605 -8.53 7.11 31.31
C ALA A 605 -9.00 8.51 30.86
N VAL A 606 -10.29 8.65 30.59
CA VAL A 606 -10.90 9.91 30.15
C VAL A 606 -10.82 10.97 31.25
N ARG A 607 -11.14 10.61 32.50
CA ARG A 607 -11.06 11.51 33.67
C ARG A 607 -9.64 12.00 33.89
N GLY A 608 -8.67 11.09 33.97
CA GLY A 608 -7.27 11.45 34.19
C GLY A 608 -6.74 12.38 33.10
N ARG A 609 -7.12 12.13 31.84
CA ARG A 609 -6.72 12.96 30.71
C ARG A 609 -7.32 14.37 30.76
N GLU A 610 -8.62 14.49 31.03
CA GLU A 610 -9.29 15.80 31.16
C GLU A 610 -8.72 16.61 32.33
N GLU A 611 -8.43 15.98 33.46
CA GLU A 611 -7.80 16.64 34.61
C GLU A 611 -6.40 17.16 34.28
N LEU A 612 -5.59 16.35 33.59
CA LEU A 612 -4.26 16.78 33.16
C LEU A 612 -4.31 17.93 32.15
N ALA A 613 -5.24 17.87 31.19
CA ALA A 613 -5.44 18.94 30.22
C ALA A 613 -5.87 20.26 30.90
N ARG A 614 -6.80 20.21 31.86
CA ARG A 614 -7.19 21.39 32.68
C ARG A 614 -6.02 21.93 33.50
N ALA A 615 -5.22 21.05 34.10
CA ALA A 615 -4.04 21.46 34.87
C ALA A 615 -2.99 22.14 33.96
N ALA A 616 -2.77 21.61 32.77
CA ALA A 616 -1.87 22.20 31.77
C ALA A 616 -2.38 23.56 31.28
N GLU A 617 -3.69 23.70 31.03
CA GLU A 617 -4.32 24.96 30.64
C GLU A 617 -4.19 26.01 31.75
N ALA A 618 -4.48 25.65 33.01
CA ALA A 618 -4.33 26.52 34.17
C ALA A 618 -2.88 26.96 34.38
N ALA A 619 -1.92 26.05 34.22
CA ALA A 619 -0.49 26.36 34.27
C ALA A 619 -0.08 27.34 33.16
N SER A 620 -0.62 27.18 31.94
CA SER A 620 -0.37 28.08 30.81
C SER A 620 -0.91 29.50 31.07
N LEU A 621 -2.10 29.63 31.66
CA LEU A 621 -2.71 30.91 32.03
C LEU A 621 -1.91 31.59 33.16
N SER A 622 -1.46 30.83 34.15
CA SER A 622 -0.61 31.32 35.24
C SER A 622 0.72 31.88 34.73
N ARG A 623 1.36 31.21 33.76
CA ARG A 623 2.60 31.70 33.11
C ARG A 623 2.36 33.00 32.32
N LYS A 624 1.26 33.08 31.55
CA LYS A 624 0.88 34.30 30.80
C LYS A 624 0.62 35.49 31.75
N GLY A 625 -0.02 35.26 32.90
CA GLY A 625 -0.25 36.28 33.92
C GLY A 625 1.05 36.83 34.52
N LYS A 626 1.99 35.95 34.88
CA LYS A 626 3.31 36.35 35.42
C LYS A 626 4.18 37.08 34.40
N GLY A 627 4.14 36.67 33.13
CA GLY A 627 4.86 37.34 32.05
C GLY A 627 4.43 38.80 31.85
N ARG A 628 3.12 39.08 31.91
CA ARG A 628 2.60 40.47 31.82
C ARG A 628 2.97 41.32 33.02
N ALA A 629 2.96 40.77 34.23
CA ALA A 629 3.41 41.49 35.43
C ALA A 629 4.90 41.84 35.36
N ARG A 630 5.75 40.93 34.87
CA ARG A 630 7.18 41.16 34.70
C ARG A 630 7.50 42.13 33.56
N ALA A 631 6.75 42.09 32.46
CA ALA A 631 6.89 43.05 31.37
C ALA A 631 6.53 44.48 31.79
N ARG A 632 5.48 44.67 32.61
CA ARG A 632 5.14 45.99 33.18
C ARG A 632 6.19 46.53 34.15
N LEU A 633 6.81 45.66 34.95
CA LEU A 633 7.90 46.06 35.84
C LEU A 633 9.21 46.32 35.08
N SER A 634 9.41 45.71 33.91
CA SER A 634 10.60 45.93 33.08
C SER A 634 10.50 47.21 32.22
N SER A 635 9.29 47.67 31.89
CA SER A 635 9.11 48.93 31.14
C SER A 635 9.27 50.19 32.00
N GLU A 636 9.47 50.04 33.32
CA GLU A 636 9.62 51.16 34.26
C GLU A 636 11.09 51.50 34.55
N TRP A 637 12.06 50.77 33.98
CA TRP A 637 13.49 50.94 34.26
C TRP A 637 14.38 51.20 33.03
N ASP A 638 13.82 51.29 31.82
CA ASP A 638 14.60 51.55 30.59
C ASP A 638 14.31 52.95 30.00
N ASP A 639 14.69 53.98 30.76
CA ASP A 639 14.89 55.36 30.27
C ASP A 639 16.40 55.65 30.20
N THR A 640 17.16 54.81 29.50
CA THR A 640 18.57 55.11 29.16
C THR A 640 18.69 55.41 27.66
N PRO A 641 19.14 56.61 27.26
CA PRO A 641 19.20 56.99 25.86
C PRO A 641 20.28 56.19 25.11
N GLU A 642 19.86 55.55 24.01
CA GLU A 642 20.71 54.81 23.07
C GLU A 642 21.78 55.72 22.43
N SER A 643 23.03 55.49 22.79
CA SER A 643 24.19 55.96 22.03
C SER A 643 24.49 54.97 20.89
N SER A 644 24.16 55.39 19.68
CA SER A 644 24.82 55.07 18.40
C SER A 644 25.83 53.90 18.40
N ARG A 645 25.37 52.73 17.93
CA ARG A 645 26.27 51.67 17.44
C ARG A 645 25.96 51.34 15.98
N SER A 646 27.00 51.45 15.18
CA SER A 646 27.05 51.26 13.73
C SER A 646 26.76 49.80 13.31
N PRO A 647 26.27 49.59 12.08
CA PRO A 647 25.87 48.26 11.60
C PRO A 647 27.09 47.41 11.24
N SER A 648 27.11 46.18 11.75
CA SER A 648 28.05 45.13 11.33
C SER A 648 27.46 44.38 10.14
N PRO A 649 28.28 43.88 9.20
CA PRO A 649 27.82 43.42 7.90
C PRO A 649 27.12 42.06 8.00
N GLN A 650 25.97 42.00 7.35
CA GLN A 650 25.11 40.83 7.25
C GLN A 650 25.77 39.80 6.32
N ARG A 651 26.27 38.71 6.90
CA ARG A 651 26.91 37.61 6.18
C ARG A 651 25.82 36.77 5.51
N GLN A 652 25.49 37.11 4.27
CA GLN A 652 24.59 36.37 3.40
C GLN A 652 25.21 34.99 3.11
N ARG A 653 24.63 33.94 3.68
CA ARG A 653 24.94 32.56 3.33
C ARG A 653 24.02 32.17 2.18
N ASP A 654 24.47 32.39 0.96
CA ASP A 654 23.95 31.65 -0.19
C ASP A 654 24.31 30.18 -0.01
N ARG A 655 23.29 29.35 0.17
CA ARG A 655 23.34 27.93 -0.14
C ARG A 655 22.41 27.74 -1.33
N SER A 656 22.99 27.71 -2.52
CA SER A 656 22.32 27.20 -3.70
C SER A 656 22.03 25.71 -3.46
N TRP A 657 20.76 25.35 -3.59
CA TRP A 657 20.23 23.99 -3.54
C TRP A 657 19.93 23.51 -4.96
N GLU A 658 20.88 23.68 -5.85
CA GLU A 658 20.78 23.22 -7.24
C GLU A 658 22.00 22.33 -7.48
N ASP A 659 21.75 21.11 -7.99
CA ASP A 659 22.70 20.06 -8.41
C ASP A 659 22.85 18.79 -7.53
N GLU A 660 21.84 18.38 -6.74
CA GLU A 660 21.90 17.05 -6.09
C GLU A 660 20.56 16.27 -6.08
N GLU A 661 19.71 16.48 -7.07
CA GLU A 661 18.59 15.60 -7.40
C GLU A 661 18.92 14.91 -8.72
N ASP A 662 19.31 13.63 -8.67
CA ASP A 662 19.10 12.63 -9.76
C ASP A 662 19.77 11.25 -9.55
N ALA A 663 20.33 10.95 -8.36
CA ALA A 663 20.97 9.64 -8.12
C ALA A 663 20.26 8.69 -7.12
N TYR A 664 19.03 9.01 -6.66
CA TYR A 664 18.35 8.24 -5.61
C TYR A 664 17.18 7.38 -6.12
N ALA A 665 17.48 6.41 -6.99
CA ALA A 665 16.57 5.30 -7.27
C ALA A 665 17.32 3.96 -7.10
N GLY A 666 17.05 3.25 -5.99
CA GLY A 666 17.32 1.81 -5.91
C GLY A 666 18.39 1.31 -4.93
N ARG A 667 18.97 2.14 -4.04
CA ARG A 667 19.86 1.60 -2.99
C ARG A 667 19.06 1.12 -1.78
N ALA A 668 19.20 -0.16 -1.46
CA ALA A 668 18.81 -0.68 -0.15
C ALA A 668 19.64 0.04 0.93
N TRP A 669 18.97 0.60 1.94
CA TRP A 669 19.62 1.29 3.05
C TRP A 669 20.58 0.35 3.77
N THR A 670 21.80 0.82 4.00
CA THR A 670 22.79 0.05 4.76
C THR A 670 22.42 0.04 6.25
N LEU A 671 22.85 -1.01 6.95
CA LEU A 671 22.67 -1.09 8.42
C LEU A 671 23.33 0.10 9.15
N GLU A 672 24.39 0.68 8.57
CA GLU A 672 25.06 1.88 9.11
C GLU A 672 24.23 3.15 8.93
N GLU A 673 23.51 3.32 7.81
CA GLU A 673 22.60 4.46 7.61
C GLU A 673 21.38 4.38 8.52
N ILE A 674 20.84 3.16 8.74
CA ILE A 674 19.77 2.91 9.71
C ILE A 674 20.28 3.22 11.13
N ALA A 675 21.46 2.72 11.50
CA ALA A 675 22.07 2.99 12.80
C ALA A 675 22.45 4.47 12.99
N MET A 676 22.87 5.19 11.94
CA MET A 676 23.13 6.63 12.00
C MET A 676 21.85 7.43 12.20
N ARG A 677 20.74 7.04 11.55
CA ARG A 677 19.43 7.66 11.76
C ARG A 677 18.85 7.36 13.15
N GLU A 678 19.11 6.17 13.70
CA GLU A 678 18.75 5.80 15.08
C GLU A 678 19.63 6.51 16.12
N SER A 679 20.94 6.61 15.91
CA SER A 679 21.88 7.30 16.82
C SER A 679 21.67 8.82 16.86
N GLY A 680 21.17 9.42 15.77
CA GLY A 680 20.73 10.82 15.74
C GLY A 680 19.51 11.10 16.64
N ARG A 681 18.74 10.08 17.05
CA ARG A 681 17.59 10.25 17.96
C ARG A 681 17.98 10.40 19.42
N GLY A 682 19.17 9.94 19.84
CA GLY A 682 19.65 10.13 21.22
C GLY A 682 19.83 11.59 21.65
N ARG A 683 19.97 12.53 20.70
CA ARG A 683 19.99 13.98 20.95
C ARG A 683 18.62 14.66 20.82
N ARG A 684 17.55 13.93 20.47
CA ARG A 684 16.20 14.50 20.30
C ARG A 684 15.43 14.68 21.62
N GLY A 685 15.95 14.18 22.74
CA GLY A 685 15.38 14.39 24.08
C GLY A 685 15.25 15.86 24.48
N GLU A 686 16.03 16.75 23.87
CA GLU A 686 16.00 18.19 24.19
C GLU A 686 15.02 19.01 23.34
N MET A 687 14.51 18.45 22.23
CA MET A 687 13.68 19.18 21.25
C MET A 687 12.23 18.71 21.17
N MET A 688 11.85 17.66 21.92
CA MET A 688 10.44 17.37 22.18
C MET A 688 9.93 18.40 23.18
N SER A 689 9.62 19.60 22.67
CA SER A 689 8.89 20.63 23.40
C SER A 689 7.76 19.96 24.16
N SER A 690 7.68 20.19 25.47
CA SER A 690 6.61 19.68 26.33
C SER A 690 5.26 20.03 25.70
N GLN A 691 4.69 19.12 24.92
CA GLN A 691 3.42 19.36 24.27
C GLN A 691 2.38 19.35 25.38
N THR A 692 1.66 20.46 25.51
CA THR A 692 0.58 20.57 26.49
C THR A 692 -0.54 19.64 26.04
N PRO A 693 -1.01 18.71 26.89
CA PRO A 693 -2.14 17.85 26.55
C PRO A 693 -3.35 18.68 26.15
N VAL A 694 -4.00 18.27 25.06
CA VAL A 694 -5.24 18.88 24.56
C VAL A 694 -6.45 18.21 25.24
N ARG A 695 -7.52 18.97 25.46
CA ARG A 695 -8.79 18.45 25.99
C ARG A 695 -9.47 17.56 24.94
N LEU A 696 -10.26 16.57 25.39
CA LEU A 696 -11.03 15.74 24.49
C LEU A 696 -12.25 16.53 24.00
N GLU A 697 -12.34 16.80 22.72
CA GLU A 697 -13.43 17.57 22.10
C GLU A 697 -14.63 16.69 21.75
N ASP A 698 -14.38 15.42 21.43
CA ASP A 698 -15.41 14.45 21.04
C ASP A 698 -15.09 13.07 21.63
N VAL A 699 -16.02 12.53 22.43
CA VAL A 699 -15.90 11.19 23.01
C VAL A 699 -17.17 10.42 22.67
N ALA A 700 -17.03 9.34 21.92
CA ALA A 700 -18.14 8.45 21.57
C ALA A 700 -17.93 7.08 22.21
N ILE A 701 -18.92 6.60 22.97
CA ILE A 701 -18.94 5.26 23.55
C ILE A 701 -20.25 4.60 23.14
N VAL A 702 -20.15 3.61 22.27
CA VAL A 702 -21.31 2.95 21.66
C VAL A 702 -21.25 1.45 21.90
N GLY A 703 -22.29 0.87 22.52
CA GLY A 703 -22.43 -0.58 22.65
C GLY A 703 -21.26 -1.34 23.30
N CYS A 704 -20.47 -0.72 24.20
CA CYS A 704 -19.36 -1.38 24.88
C CYS A 704 -19.86 -2.22 26.08
N GLN A 705 -19.52 -3.51 26.12
CA GLN A 705 -20.16 -4.49 27.03
C GLN A 705 -19.95 -4.19 28.52
N GLY A 706 -18.77 -3.67 28.90
CA GLY A 706 -18.47 -3.29 30.28
C GLY A 706 -18.93 -1.88 30.67
N PHE A 707 -19.51 -1.12 29.74
CA PHE A 707 -19.91 0.26 29.96
C PHE A 707 -21.37 0.36 30.44
N ARG A 708 -21.51 0.56 31.75
CA ARG A 708 -22.82 0.74 32.42
C ARG A 708 -23.30 2.20 32.44
N VAL A 709 -24.58 2.39 32.77
CA VAL A 709 -25.24 3.69 32.87
C VAL A 709 -24.53 4.63 33.85
N GLU A 710 -24.05 4.10 34.97
CA GLU A 710 -23.38 4.91 36.01
C GLU A 710 -22.10 5.57 35.47
N HIS A 711 -21.30 4.85 34.68
CA HIS A 711 -20.13 5.44 34.03
C HIS A 711 -20.53 6.52 33.01
N GLY A 712 -21.66 6.33 32.32
CA GLY A 712 -22.22 7.30 31.38
C GLY A 712 -22.62 8.61 32.08
N GLU A 713 -23.27 8.51 33.24
CA GLU A 713 -23.61 9.68 34.07
C GLU A 713 -22.37 10.43 34.54
N GLU A 714 -21.36 9.71 35.03
CA GLU A 714 -20.09 10.31 35.47
C GLU A 714 -19.30 10.97 34.33
N LEU A 715 -19.23 10.32 33.17
CA LEU A 715 -18.59 10.92 31.99
C LEU A 715 -19.39 12.11 31.45
N ASN A 716 -20.71 12.07 31.52
CA ASN A 716 -21.55 13.18 31.10
C ASN A 716 -21.36 14.40 32.00
N GLU A 717 -21.21 14.21 33.32
CA GLU A 717 -20.85 15.30 34.24
C GLU A 717 -19.48 15.90 33.89
N LEU A 718 -18.52 15.06 33.52
CA LEU A 718 -17.16 15.49 33.17
C LEU A 718 -17.06 16.20 31.81
N LEU A 719 -17.77 15.68 30.80
CA LEU A 719 -17.60 16.03 29.38
C LEU A 719 -18.71 16.91 28.82
N GLY A 720 -19.94 16.81 29.34
CA GLY A 720 -21.13 17.49 28.84
C GLY A 720 -21.47 17.07 27.41
N GLU A 721 -21.79 18.04 26.55
CA GLU A 721 -22.18 17.84 25.14
C GLU A 721 -21.10 17.16 24.27
N ARG A 722 -19.87 17.05 24.78
CA ARG A 722 -18.76 16.36 24.10
C ARG A 722 -18.87 14.84 24.17
N LEU A 723 -19.75 14.30 25.02
CA LEU A 723 -19.98 12.86 25.15
C LEU A 723 -21.17 12.42 24.27
N ARG A 724 -20.95 11.42 23.44
CA ARG A 724 -21.97 10.72 22.65
C ARG A 724 -22.10 9.28 23.15
N LEU A 725 -23.28 8.94 23.65
CA LEU A 725 -23.61 7.58 24.12
C LEU A 725 -24.68 6.98 23.20
N GLN A 726 -24.50 5.72 22.82
CA GLN A 726 -25.49 4.96 22.04
C GLN A 726 -25.56 3.49 22.46
#